data_AF-A0A962B0X1-F1
#
_entry.id   AF-A0A962B0X1-F1
#
_cell.length_a   1.000
_cell.length_b   1.000
_cell.length_c   1.000
_cell.angle_alpha   90.00
_cell.angle_beta   90.00
_cell.angle_gamma   90.00
#
_symmetry.space_group_name_H-M   'P 1'
#
loop_
_entity.id
_entity.type
_entity.pdbx_description
1 polymer ?
#
loop_
_entity_poly.entity_id
_entity_poly.type
_entity_poly.pdbx_seq_one_letter_code
_entity_poly.pdbx_strand_id
1 'polypeptide(L)'
;MGEVCKEVASAARDIEALAGQLQLEALAGPIERFLDALARMSRAIRREDYAGVLKSLKDARAFDHLARVADHIQRLGVDDGLVARDQAQALIDSGQPVAAVPVLERIAMTTSSEQEAHIEALGLLGRAHKQIYVEYRHRPRPPAIESALRQAISRYASAYLAAADDKVGWLGINLVALIARARRDGVTLPSGVDAVPIVHHLLAHLQGGKAGGDEHWNAAVAGECYVALADAEAREGRHESARELLEKAAHWYGRYVHREDGVKTAFPLEGSLRQLNQVWGITAGRDAKGQLVAALNARLGEMRGGRLELSKSETQAMLSFAEMDDVVPQAVLGNAAPRRLSWLKQGLTAAAAVGRIVNIGTGLPVGTGFLVRGGDLAPSLGEELLLLTNAHVVGDPPAAPGIDIERAYVTFQEDVESRSRYRLTEVLMQSPFEALDYALVRLSPRIEHLRPLSLAPDLVADRLDDMALRHAFIIGHPAREELCISLNDTEVLDVGYKRKERIGDIYLRYRTPTMPGNSGSPVFDDNDWQVIAMHHAGPPQKGGLRNLGGRSGFMNEPANEGVALASIIQSIRSKYAVGVRGPAVAAAAPSAAGEQPAREALTPGELAAKLNDLDIPEELLAGHVMLDPGSDAFSPRIVPSHDPGTVQHIQRRDLLDGAETDGRAEPESALIVALAAINPIIRARRQAMYWRKVQRGGWKGLRFVAEGDSWFQYPIFVKDTIRHLSDDYAIYSLAGAGDTMRHMASSGDVLKAIEQIRPDGVLLSGGGNDLLGEGALNLYLRAYRPGDDPRACLKEPLEQAIGQVIYFYKVLIEDILRRDPKLKIFAHGYDRGWPDGESGRWLGLPMMGCGIKDTELQRAITAEIIERFSARLRAFEADYAGNFHFVDCLGAVGPVRERWYDELHPSDAGFAEVAQRFRQRIRSVLGG
;
A
#
# COMPACT_ATOMS: atom_id res chain seq x y z
N MET A 1 -21.75 21.04 -32.91
CA MET A 1 -22.19 19.63 -32.78
C MET A 1 -21.05 18.63 -32.96
N GLY A 2 -20.18 18.75 -33.97
CA GLY A 2 -19.13 17.75 -34.23
C GLY A 2 -17.95 17.71 -33.24
N GLU A 3 -17.69 18.79 -32.49
CA GLU A 3 -16.50 18.91 -31.63
C GLU A 3 -16.68 18.22 -30.27
N VAL A 4 -17.79 18.47 -29.57
CA VAL A 4 -18.14 17.76 -28.32
C VAL A 4 -18.26 16.25 -28.53
N CYS A 5 -18.81 15.80 -29.66
CA CYS A 5 -18.85 14.36 -29.98
C CYS A 5 -17.44 13.77 -30.18
N LYS A 6 -16.48 14.53 -30.70
CA LYS A 6 -15.08 14.08 -30.82
C LYS A 6 -14.40 14.01 -29.45
N GLU A 7 -14.71 14.92 -28.54
CA GLU A 7 -14.21 14.90 -27.16
C GLU A 7 -14.71 13.67 -26.40
N VAL A 8 -16.02 13.37 -26.45
CA VAL A 8 -16.60 12.16 -25.86
C VAL A 8 -15.91 10.91 -26.40
N ALA A 9 -15.77 10.81 -27.73
CA ALA A 9 -15.13 9.65 -28.36
C ALA A 9 -13.62 9.54 -28.03
N SER A 10 -12.93 10.66 -27.83
CA SER A 10 -11.51 10.65 -27.44
C SER A 10 -11.33 10.19 -26.00
N ALA A 11 -12.10 10.76 -25.07
CA ALA A 11 -12.05 10.37 -23.67
C ALA A 11 -12.47 8.91 -23.48
N ALA A 12 -13.48 8.45 -24.23
CA ALA A 12 -13.87 7.04 -24.24
C ALA A 12 -12.71 6.13 -24.65
N ARG A 13 -11.99 6.44 -25.73
CA ARG A 13 -10.80 5.65 -26.16
C ARG A 13 -9.70 5.62 -25.11
N ASP A 14 -9.43 6.74 -24.44
CA ASP A 14 -8.43 6.79 -23.37
C ASP A 14 -8.81 5.87 -22.20
N ILE A 15 -10.08 5.89 -21.79
CA ILE A 15 -10.60 5.01 -20.73
C ILE A 15 -10.49 3.55 -21.17
N GLU A 16 -10.95 3.22 -22.37
CA GLU A 16 -10.92 1.86 -22.91
C GLU A 16 -9.48 1.32 -22.99
N ALA A 17 -8.50 2.14 -23.39
CA ALA A 17 -7.09 1.76 -23.47
C ALA A 17 -6.48 1.49 -22.09
N LEU A 18 -6.68 2.40 -21.12
CA LEU A 18 -6.13 2.25 -19.76
C LEU A 18 -6.78 1.09 -19.01
N ALA A 19 -8.09 0.92 -19.16
CA ALA A 19 -8.83 -0.20 -18.60
C ALA A 19 -8.34 -1.54 -19.19
N GLY A 20 -8.11 -1.59 -20.50
CA GLY A 20 -7.53 -2.77 -21.17
C GLY A 20 -6.11 -3.12 -20.70
N GLN A 21 -5.35 -2.14 -20.20
CA GLN A 21 -4.01 -2.33 -19.63
C GLN A 21 -4.02 -2.54 -18.10
N LEU A 22 -5.20 -2.59 -17.47
CA LEU A 22 -5.39 -2.71 -16.01
C LEU A 22 -4.70 -1.59 -15.20
N GLN A 23 -4.50 -0.41 -15.79
CA GLN A 23 -3.92 0.76 -15.12
C GLN A 23 -4.99 1.56 -14.37
N LEU A 24 -5.59 0.95 -13.35
CA LEU A 24 -6.81 1.45 -12.70
C LEU A 24 -6.62 2.83 -12.05
N GLU A 25 -5.45 3.10 -11.47
CA GLU A 25 -5.13 4.37 -10.81
C GLU A 25 -5.10 5.58 -11.77
N ALA A 26 -4.87 5.32 -13.08
CA ALA A 26 -4.82 6.35 -14.11
C ALA A 26 -6.20 6.68 -14.74
N LEU A 27 -7.25 5.93 -14.41
CA LEU A 27 -8.58 6.07 -15.02
C LEU A 27 -9.33 7.34 -14.60
N ALA A 28 -9.01 7.91 -13.43
CA ALA A 28 -9.78 9.02 -12.84
C ALA A 28 -9.88 10.25 -13.77
N GLY A 29 -8.76 10.67 -14.38
CA GLY A 29 -8.72 11.85 -15.25
C GLY A 29 -9.51 11.68 -16.56
N PRO A 30 -9.27 10.60 -17.34
CA PRO A 30 -10.05 10.30 -18.53
C PRO A 30 -11.55 10.15 -18.26
N ILE A 31 -11.94 9.54 -17.14
CA ILE A 31 -13.35 9.44 -16.71
C ILE A 31 -13.96 10.82 -16.49
N GLU A 32 -13.26 11.73 -15.79
CA GLU A 32 -13.78 13.09 -15.57
C GLU A 32 -13.99 13.84 -16.88
N ARG A 33 -13.01 13.79 -17.80
CA ARG A 33 -13.17 14.39 -19.13
C ARG A 33 -14.35 13.80 -19.89
N PHE A 34 -14.56 12.49 -19.79
CA PHE A 34 -15.66 11.80 -20.45
C PHE A 34 -17.02 12.25 -19.90
N LEU A 35 -17.17 12.32 -18.57
CA LEU A 35 -18.41 12.77 -17.93
C LEU A 35 -18.72 14.25 -18.25
N ASP A 36 -17.71 15.12 -18.20
CA ASP A 36 -17.86 16.54 -18.54
C ASP A 36 -18.21 16.75 -20.02
N ALA A 37 -17.66 15.94 -20.91
CA ALA A 37 -17.99 15.98 -22.33
C ALA A 37 -19.42 15.48 -22.60
N LEU A 38 -19.85 14.42 -21.91
CA LEU A 38 -21.23 13.92 -21.97
C LEU A 38 -22.24 14.98 -21.50
N ALA A 39 -21.99 15.66 -20.38
CA ALA A 39 -22.88 16.67 -19.83
C ALA A 39 -23.07 17.89 -20.76
N ARG A 40 -22.08 18.19 -21.61
CA ARG A 40 -22.11 19.29 -22.60
C ARG A 40 -22.73 18.91 -23.94
N MET A 41 -23.22 17.68 -24.10
CA MET A 41 -23.82 17.26 -25.36
C MET A 41 -25.11 18.05 -25.64
N SER A 42 -25.11 18.75 -26.78
CA SER A 42 -26.29 19.50 -27.23
C SER A 42 -27.39 18.61 -27.83
N ARG A 43 -27.07 17.34 -28.09
CA ARG A 43 -28.03 16.31 -28.54
C ARG A 43 -28.26 15.32 -27.40
N ALA A 44 -29.38 14.60 -27.46
CA ALA A 44 -29.63 13.48 -26.56
C ALA A 44 -28.44 12.51 -26.56
N ILE A 45 -28.02 12.10 -25.36
CA ILE A 45 -26.99 11.09 -25.14
C ILE A 45 -27.55 9.75 -25.59
N ARG A 46 -26.81 9.04 -26.45
CA ARG A 46 -27.21 7.75 -27.02
C ARG A 46 -26.29 6.66 -26.48
N ARG A 47 -26.76 5.41 -26.51
CA ARG A 47 -26.01 4.24 -26.02
C ARG A 47 -24.60 4.11 -26.58
N GLU A 48 -24.40 4.45 -27.86
CA GLU A 48 -23.09 4.46 -28.52
C GLU A 48 -22.07 5.41 -27.88
N ASP A 49 -22.52 6.43 -27.14
CA ASP A 49 -21.64 7.42 -26.51
C ASP A 49 -20.97 6.88 -25.24
N TYR A 50 -21.51 5.83 -24.61
CA TYR A 50 -21.03 5.33 -23.30
C TYR A 50 -20.90 3.80 -23.17
N ALA A 51 -21.50 3.01 -24.06
CA ALA A 51 -21.51 1.55 -23.91
C ALA A 51 -20.10 0.93 -23.90
N GLY A 52 -19.17 1.45 -24.73
CA GLY A 52 -17.78 0.99 -24.76
C GLY A 52 -17.05 1.21 -23.44
N VAL A 53 -17.20 2.41 -22.88
CA VAL A 53 -16.64 2.78 -21.56
C VAL A 53 -17.17 1.89 -20.44
N LEU A 54 -18.49 1.71 -20.33
CA LEU A 54 -19.07 0.84 -19.30
C LEU A 54 -18.59 -0.60 -19.44
N LYS A 55 -18.49 -1.11 -20.67
CA LYS A 55 -17.96 -2.45 -20.95
C LYS A 55 -16.50 -2.57 -20.51
N SER A 56 -15.62 -1.66 -20.92
CA SER A 56 -14.20 -1.72 -20.58
C SER A 56 -13.94 -1.57 -19.08
N LEU A 57 -14.68 -0.70 -18.38
CA LEU A 57 -14.57 -0.58 -16.92
C LEU A 57 -15.04 -1.86 -16.21
N LYS A 58 -16.10 -2.50 -16.71
CA LYS A 58 -16.60 -3.79 -16.21
C LYS A 58 -15.59 -4.90 -16.46
N ASP A 59 -15.05 -5.01 -17.66
CA ASP A 59 -14.06 -6.03 -18.04
C ASP A 59 -12.76 -5.87 -17.23
N ALA A 60 -12.36 -4.63 -16.93
CA ALA A 60 -11.22 -4.29 -16.06
C ALA A 60 -11.52 -4.36 -14.55
N ARG A 61 -12.76 -4.67 -14.15
CA ARG A 61 -13.22 -4.72 -12.75
C ARG A 61 -13.03 -3.43 -11.97
N ALA A 62 -13.07 -2.30 -12.67
CA ALA A 62 -13.00 -0.97 -12.09
C ALA A 62 -14.37 -0.57 -11.51
N PHE A 63 -14.91 -1.34 -10.56
CA PHE A 63 -16.31 -1.22 -10.13
C PHE A 63 -16.66 0.14 -9.51
N ASP A 64 -15.75 0.75 -8.74
CA ASP A 64 -15.98 2.09 -8.19
C ASP A 64 -16.12 3.14 -9.30
N HIS A 65 -15.29 3.03 -10.34
CA HIS A 65 -15.35 3.87 -11.52
C HIS A 65 -16.60 3.59 -12.37
N LEU A 66 -16.96 2.31 -12.55
CA LEU A 66 -18.18 1.89 -13.25
C LEU A 66 -19.43 2.45 -12.57
N ALA A 67 -19.52 2.35 -11.25
CA ALA A 67 -20.62 2.90 -10.46
C ALA A 67 -20.71 4.43 -10.62
N ARG A 68 -19.58 5.15 -10.56
CA ARG A 68 -19.52 6.61 -10.74
C ARG A 68 -19.99 7.02 -12.13
N VAL A 69 -19.52 6.35 -13.18
CA VAL A 69 -19.91 6.67 -14.56
C VAL A 69 -21.39 6.38 -14.79
N ALA A 70 -21.89 5.24 -14.32
CA ALA A 70 -23.29 4.86 -14.47
C ALA A 70 -24.26 5.77 -13.67
N ASP A 71 -23.87 6.21 -12.47
CA ASP A 71 -24.64 7.19 -11.68
C ASP A 71 -24.72 8.53 -12.41
N HIS A 72 -23.60 9.01 -12.95
CA HIS A 72 -23.56 10.29 -13.66
C HIS A 72 -24.41 10.26 -14.94
N ILE A 73 -24.34 9.19 -15.73
CA ILE A 73 -25.16 9.03 -16.94
C ILE A 73 -26.66 9.09 -16.59
N GLN A 74 -27.09 8.44 -15.50
CA GLN A 74 -28.48 8.50 -15.04
C GLN A 74 -28.89 9.91 -14.57
N ARG A 75 -28.00 10.65 -13.91
CA ARG A 75 -28.27 12.06 -13.51
C ARG A 75 -28.48 12.98 -14.72
N LEU A 76 -27.89 12.66 -15.86
CA LEU A 76 -28.12 13.36 -17.12
C LEU A 76 -29.45 12.98 -17.79
N GLY A 77 -30.30 12.20 -17.10
CA GLY A 77 -31.64 11.82 -17.57
C GLY A 77 -31.64 10.66 -18.56
N VAL A 78 -30.54 9.92 -18.68
CA VAL A 78 -30.48 8.72 -19.52
C VAL A 78 -31.15 7.55 -18.78
N ASP A 79 -32.35 7.20 -19.23
CA ASP A 79 -33.10 6.04 -18.75
C ASP A 79 -32.77 4.81 -19.62
N ASP A 80 -31.56 4.27 -19.46
CA ASP A 80 -31.11 3.05 -20.13
C ASP A 80 -30.92 1.92 -19.11
N GLY A 81 -31.68 0.84 -19.29
CA GLY A 81 -31.62 -0.35 -18.45
C GLY A 81 -30.21 -0.97 -18.34
N LEU A 82 -29.36 -0.83 -19.36
CA LEU A 82 -27.97 -1.29 -19.29
C LEU A 82 -27.13 -0.50 -18.27
N VAL A 83 -27.36 0.81 -18.18
CA VAL A 83 -26.63 1.69 -17.25
C VAL A 83 -27.03 1.38 -15.81
N ALA A 84 -28.33 1.25 -15.57
CA ALA A 84 -28.86 0.89 -14.25
C ALA A 84 -28.40 -0.53 -13.83
N ARG A 85 -28.32 -1.47 -14.79
CA ARG A 85 -27.80 -2.83 -14.55
C ARG A 85 -26.32 -2.81 -14.17
N ASP A 86 -25.48 -2.13 -14.95
CA ASP A 86 -24.03 -2.07 -14.70
C ASP A 86 -23.73 -1.31 -13.39
N GLN A 87 -24.53 -0.29 -13.03
CA GLN A 87 -24.46 0.35 -11.71
C GLN A 87 -24.76 -0.64 -10.58
N ALA A 88 -25.84 -1.42 -10.70
CA ALA A 88 -26.21 -2.39 -9.68
C ALA A 88 -25.17 -3.49 -9.52
N GLN A 89 -24.58 -3.97 -10.62
CA GLN A 89 -23.46 -4.91 -10.59
C GLN A 89 -22.29 -4.34 -9.80
N ALA A 90 -21.89 -3.10 -10.10
CA ALA A 90 -20.80 -2.41 -9.40
C ALA A 90 -21.06 -2.22 -7.89
N LEU A 91 -22.30 -1.95 -7.50
CA LEU A 91 -22.70 -1.89 -6.09
C LEU A 91 -22.57 -3.25 -5.39
N ILE A 92 -22.92 -4.36 -6.04
CA ILE A 92 -22.73 -5.69 -5.46
C ILE A 92 -21.24 -5.98 -5.27
N ASP A 93 -20.41 -5.70 -6.28
CA ASP A 93 -18.98 -6.01 -6.25
C ASP A 93 -18.15 -5.09 -5.33
N SER A 94 -18.66 -3.88 -5.03
CA SER A 94 -18.07 -2.97 -4.04
C SER A 94 -18.55 -3.22 -2.60
N GLY A 95 -19.23 -4.34 -2.34
CA GLY A 95 -19.68 -4.73 -0.99
C GLY A 95 -20.94 -4.00 -0.52
N GLN A 96 -21.75 -3.46 -1.42
CA GLN A 96 -23.01 -2.76 -1.12
C GLN A 96 -24.24 -3.46 -1.73
N PRO A 97 -24.45 -4.78 -1.52
CA PRO A 97 -25.52 -5.53 -2.19
C PRO A 97 -26.93 -5.08 -1.81
N VAL A 98 -27.13 -4.50 -0.61
CA VAL A 98 -28.43 -3.96 -0.18
C VAL A 98 -28.85 -2.76 -1.03
N ALA A 99 -27.90 -1.90 -1.40
CA ALA A 99 -28.17 -0.73 -2.24
C ALA A 99 -28.50 -1.13 -3.70
N ALA A 100 -28.00 -2.28 -4.15
CA ALA A 100 -28.28 -2.79 -5.49
C ALA A 100 -29.71 -3.34 -5.66
N VAL A 101 -30.33 -3.87 -4.59
CA VAL A 101 -31.64 -4.55 -4.66
C VAL A 101 -32.74 -3.65 -5.24
N PRO A 102 -32.99 -2.42 -4.73
CA PRO A 102 -34.07 -1.57 -5.27
C PRO A 102 -33.85 -1.18 -6.74
N VAL A 103 -32.59 -1.00 -7.15
CA VAL A 103 -32.24 -0.68 -8.54
C VAL A 103 -32.60 -1.84 -9.46
N LEU A 104 -32.24 -3.07 -9.06
CA LEU A 104 -32.49 -4.27 -9.84
C LEU A 104 -33.97 -4.69 -9.84
N GLU A 105 -34.70 -4.46 -8.74
CA GLU A 105 -36.15 -4.71 -8.68
C GLU A 105 -36.89 -3.82 -9.68
N ARG A 106 -36.52 -2.53 -9.74
CA ARG A 106 -37.04 -1.60 -10.74
C ARG A 106 -36.74 -2.09 -12.16
N ILE A 107 -35.50 -2.48 -12.45
CA ILE A 107 -35.12 -2.99 -13.77
C ILE A 107 -35.96 -4.23 -14.12
N ALA A 108 -36.04 -5.22 -13.23
CA ALA A 108 -36.80 -6.44 -13.46
C ALA A 108 -38.28 -6.17 -13.71
N MET A 109 -38.88 -5.17 -13.05
CA MET A 109 -40.25 -4.73 -13.29
C MET A 109 -40.42 -4.06 -14.66
N THR A 110 -39.46 -3.23 -15.07
CA THR A 110 -39.52 -2.50 -16.35
C THR A 110 -39.14 -3.33 -17.56
N THR A 111 -38.32 -4.38 -17.39
CA THR A 111 -37.85 -5.24 -18.49
C THR A 111 -38.68 -6.50 -18.67
N SER A 112 -39.84 -6.62 -18.02
CA SER A 112 -40.66 -7.85 -18.08
C SER A 112 -41.10 -8.26 -19.50
N SER A 113 -41.13 -7.32 -20.45
CA SER A 113 -41.41 -7.57 -21.88
C SER A 113 -40.16 -7.92 -22.71
N GLU A 114 -38.96 -7.67 -22.19
CA GLU A 114 -37.66 -7.97 -22.82
C GLU A 114 -36.99 -9.15 -22.11
N GLN A 115 -37.24 -10.36 -22.62
CA GLN A 115 -36.90 -11.61 -21.93
C GLN A 115 -35.44 -11.69 -21.47
N GLU A 116 -34.46 -11.34 -22.32
CA GLU A 116 -33.05 -11.40 -21.96
C GLU A 116 -32.63 -10.42 -20.84
N ALA A 117 -33.08 -9.16 -20.92
CA ALA A 117 -32.77 -8.15 -19.91
C ALA A 117 -33.46 -8.46 -18.57
N HIS A 118 -34.65 -9.08 -18.62
CA HIS A 118 -35.36 -9.56 -17.44
C HIS A 118 -34.61 -10.70 -16.75
N ILE A 119 -34.16 -11.70 -17.51
CA ILE A 119 -33.38 -12.84 -16.98
C ILE A 119 -32.09 -12.35 -16.31
N GLU A 120 -31.38 -11.42 -16.95
CA GLU A 120 -30.13 -10.88 -16.42
C GLU A 120 -30.38 -10.11 -15.11
N ALA A 121 -31.41 -9.26 -15.05
CA ALA A 121 -31.79 -8.54 -13.84
C ALA A 121 -32.16 -9.49 -12.69
N LEU A 122 -32.93 -10.56 -12.97
CA LEU A 122 -33.24 -11.60 -12.00
C LEU A 122 -31.99 -12.34 -11.51
N GLY A 123 -31.03 -12.63 -12.40
CA GLY A 123 -29.75 -13.24 -12.04
C GLY A 123 -28.94 -12.36 -11.09
N LEU A 124 -28.90 -11.05 -11.33
CA LEU A 124 -28.22 -10.09 -10.45
C LEU A 124 -28.94 -9.89 -9.12
N LEU A 125 -30.28 -9.90 -9.10
CA LEU A 125 -31.05 -9.90 -7.84
C LEU A 125 -30.73 -11.15 -7.02
N GLY A 126 -30.68 -12.30 -7.68
CA GLY A 126 -30.25 -13.55 -7.07
C GLY A 126 -28.86 -13.43 -6.44
N ARG A 127 -27.90 -12.83 -7.17
CA ARG A 127 -26.54 -12.60 -6.70
C ARG A 127 -26.47 -11.66 -5.50
N ALA A 128 -27.18 -10.53 -5.53
CA ALA A 128 -27.22 -9.57 -4.42
C ALA A 128 -27.73 -10.23 -3.13
N HIS A 129 -28.84 -10.96 -3.22
CA HIS A 129 -29.40 -11.68 -2.07
C HIS A 129 -28.51 -12.84 -1.60
N LYS A 130 -27.85 -13.55 -2.52
CA LYS A 130 -26.81 -14.55 -2.19
C LYS A 130 -25.69 -13.91 -1.38
N GLN A 131 -25.20 -12.74 -1.77
CA GLN A 131 -24.12 -12.04 -1.08
C GLN A 131 -24.53 -11.61 0.34
N ILE A 132 -25.72 -11.01 0.48
CA ILE A 132 -26.30 -10.65 1.80
C ILE A 132 -26.36 -11.87 2.72
N TYR A 133 -26.73 -13.04 2.19
CA TYR A 133 -26.77 -14.28 2.97
C TYR A 133 -25.38 -14.76 3.40
N VAL A 134 -24.45 -14.85 2.45
CA VAL A 134 -23.10 -15.39 2.66
C VAL A 134 -22.30 -14.55 3.65
N GLU A 135 -22.46 -13.22 3.65
CA GLU A 135 -21.77 -12.31 4.59
C GLU A 135 -22.20 -12.53 6.06
N TYR A 136 -23.41 -13.04 6.30
CA TYR A 136 -23.97 -13.31 7.64
C TYR A 136 -23.86 -14.78 8.09
N ARG A 137 -23.20 -15.64 7.31
CA ARG A 137 -23.14 -17.10 7.53
C ARG A 137 -22.60 -17.55 8.90
N HIS A 138 -21.81 -16.70 9.57
CA HIS A 138 -21.13 -16.98 10.84
C HIS A 138 -21.81 -16.34 12.07
N ARG A 139 -23.02 -15.81 11.93
CA ARG A 139 -23.76 -15.10 13.00
C ARG A 139 -25.13 -15.74 13.25
N PRO A 140 -25.79 -15.50 14.41
CA PRO A 140 -27.17 -15.92 14.64
C PRO A 140 -28.05 -15.38 13.52
N ARG A 141 -28.80 -16.25 12.83
CA ARG A 141 -29.53 -15.92 11.59
C ARG A 141 -30.87 -15.26 11.93
N PRO A 142 -31.02 -13.95 11.73
CA PRO A 142 -32.32 -13.30 11.88
C PRO A 142 -33.23 -13.73 10.71
N PRO A 143 -34.56 -13.68 10.87
CA PRO A 143 -35.51 -14.02 9.80
C PRO A 143 -35.26 -13.28 8.48
N ALA A 144 -34.73 -12.05 8.53
CA ALA A 144 -34.36 -11.27 7.36
C ALA A 144 -33.24 -11.91 6.52
N ILE A 145 -32.29 -12.60 7.15
CA ILE A 145 -31.19 -13.28 6.43
C ILE A 145 -31.70 -14.58 5.79
N GLU A 146 -32.55 -15.34 6.47
CA GLU A 146 -33.22 -16.50 5.84
C GLU A 146 -34.10 -16.07 4.66
N SER A 147 -34.77 -14.92 4.80
CA SER A 147 -35.53 -14.30 3.72
C SER A 147 -34.62 -13.98 2.53
N ALA A 148 -33.42 -13.43 2.75
CA ALA A 148 -32.45 -13.19 1.68
C ALA A 148 -32.10 -14.47 0.92
N LEU A 149 -31.86 -15.60 1.59
CA LEU A 149 -31.61 -16.88 0.90
C LEU A 149 -32.83 -17.34 0.07
N ARG A 150 -34.05 -17.23 0.61
CA ARG A 150 -35.28 -17.57 -0.11
C ARG A 150 -35.46 -16.70 -1.35
N GLN A 151 -35.18 -15.40 -1.22
CA GLN A 151 -35.20 -14.46 -2.33
C GLN A 151 -34.15 -14.84 -3.37
N ALA A 152 -32.91 -15.13 -2.97
CA ALA A 152 -31.87 -15.56 -3.91
C ALA A 152 -32.32 -16.79 -4.73
N ILE A 153 -32.86 -17.82 -4.07
CA ILE A 153 -33.38 -19.03 -4.73
C ILE A 153 -34.53 -18.69 -5.68
N SER A 154 -35.52 -17.91 -5.23
CA SER A 154 -36.69 -17.54 -6.03
C SER A 154 -36.29 -16.78 -7.30
N ARG A 155 -35.34 -15.85 -7.20
CA ARG A 155 -34.87 -15.05 -8.33
C ARG A 155 -34.06 -15.89 -9.33
N TYR A 156 -33.13 -16.72 -8.85
CA TYR A 156 -32.40 -17.64 -9.73
C TYR A 156 -33.31 -18.69 -10.37
N ALA A 157 -34.31 -19.21 -9.66
CA ALA A 157 -35.30 -20.14 -10.23
C ALA A 157 -36.12 -19.49 -11.35
N SER A 158 -36.60 -18.27 -11.11
CA SER A 158 -37.35 -17.51 -12.12
C SER A 158 -36.49 -17.21 -13.36
N ALA A 159 -35.23 -16.80 -13.14
CA ALA A 159 -34.28 -16.56 -14.24
C ALA A 159 -33.97 -17.83 -15.02
N TYR A 160 -33.72 -18.95 -14.34
CA TYR A 160 -33.39 -20.23 -14.93
C TYR A 160 -34.53 -20.78 -15.79
N LEU A 161 -35.78 -20.71 -15.31
CA LEU A 161 -36.95 -21.18 -16.07
C LEU A 161 -37.24 -20.34 -17.32
N ALA A 162 -36.83 -19.06 -17.31
CA ALA A 162 -37.01 -18.15 -18.43
C ALA A 162 -35.84 -18.16 -19.42
N ALA A 163 -34.69 -18.73 -19.05
CA ALA A 163 -33.44 -18.65 -19.80
C ALA A 163 -33.43 -19.46 -21.09
N ALA A 164 -32.76 -18.92 -22.12
CA ALA A 164 -32.34 -19.66 -23.31
C ALA A 164 -31.14 -20.56 -22.98
N ASP A 165 -30.97 -21.63 -23.77
CA ASP A 165 -29.98 -22.71 -23.60
C ASP A 165 -28.56 -22.22 -23.23
N ASP A 166 -28.08 -21.13 -23.84
CA ASP A 166 -26.74 -20.58 -23.64
C ASP A 166 -26.49 -19.93 -22.26
N LYS A 167 -27.54 -19.51 -21.54
CA LYS A 167 -27.43 -18.88 -20.20
C LYS A 167 -27.79 -19.82 -19.06
N VAL A 168 -28.22 -21.05 -19.37
CA VAL A 168 -28.69 -22.05 -18.40
C VAL A 168 -27.57 -22.47 -17.44
N GLY A 169 -26.32 -22.58 -17.93
CA GLY A 169 -25.17 -23.07 -17.17
C GLY A 169 -24.93 -22.33 -15.84
N TRP A 170 -24.69 -21.02 -15.92
CA TRP A 170 -24.33 -20.22 -14.75
C TRP A 170 -25.51 -19.95 -13.81
N LEU A 171 -26.73 -19.75 -14.35
CA LEU A 171 -27.95 -19.55 -13.56
C LEU A 171 -28.31 -20.83 -12.80
N GLY A 172 -28.29 -21.96 -13.50
CA GLY A 172 -28.66 -23.26 -12.96
C GLY A 172 -27.73 -23.71 -11.85
N ILE A 173 -26.40 -23.55 -12.01
CA ILE A 173 -25.49 -24.01 -10.97
C ILE A 173 -25.56 -23.17 -9.69
N ASN A 174 -25.74 -21.85 -9.82
CA ASN A 174 -25.96 -20.98 -8.66
C ASN A 174 -27.25 -21.36 -7.92
N LEU A 175 -28.33 -21.65 -8.66
CA LEU A 175 -29.59 -22.14 -8.09
C LEU A 175 -29.39 -23.45 -7.32
N VAL A 176 -28.72 -24.42 -7.94
CA VAL A 176 -28.41 -25.73 -7.33
C VAL A 176 -27.62 -25.57 -6.03
N ALA A 177 -26.56 -24.76 -6.04
CA ALA A 177 -25.74 -24.50 -4.86
C ALA A 177 -26.55 -23.85 -3.72
N LEU A 178 -27.44 -22.90 -4.05
CA LEU A 178 -28.30 -22.24 -3.06
C LEU A 178 -29.37 -23.18 -2.49
N ILE A 179 -29.93 -24.08 -3.30
CA ILE A 179 -30.87 -25.12 -2.84
C ILE A 179 -30.16 -26.06 -1.85
N ALA A 180 -28.96 -26.52 -2.20
CA ALA A 180 -28.14 -27.34 -1.32
C ALA A 180 -27.84 -26.61 0.01
N ARG A 181 -27.53 -25.31 -0.08
CA ARG A 181 -27.29 -24.48 1.10
C ARG A 181 -28.51 -24.31 1.98
N ALA A 182 -29.68 -23.99 1.41
CA ALA A 182 -30.92 -23.86 2.17
C ALA A 182 -31.30 -25.15 2.91
N ARG A 183 -31.12 -26.31 2.26
CA ARG A 183 -31.34 -27.63 2.90
C ARG A 183 -30.43 -27.84 4.10
N ARG A 184 -29.12 -27.59 3.94
CA ARG A 184 -28.13 -27.71 5.01
C ARG A 184 -28.45 -26.80 6.19
N ASP A 185 -28.88 -25.58 5.88
CA ASP A 185 -29.13 -24.55 6.88
C ASP A 185 -30.54 -24.64 7.49
N GLY A 186 -31.38 -25.58 7.05
CA GLY A 186 -32.75 -25.75 7.55
C GLY A 186 -33.74 -24.69 7.08
N VAL A 187 -33.41 -23.93 6.03
CA VAL A 187 -34.28 -22.91 5.45
C VAL A 187 -35.30 -23.58 4.52
N THR A 188 -36.58 -23.31 4.73
CA THR A 188 -37.65 -23.88 3.90
C THR A 188 -37.51 -23.41 2.45
N LEU A 189 -37.45 -24.37 1.53
CA LEU A 189 -37.40 -24.10 0.09
C LEU A 189 -38.77 -23.62 -0.43
N PRO A 190 -38.79 -22.78 -1.49
CA PRO A 190 -40.00 -22.55 -2.26
C PRO A 190 -40.56 -23.85 -2.87
N SER A 191 -41.88 -23.96 -2.96
CA SER A 191 -42.55 -25.15 -3.51
C SER A 191 -42.13 -25.43 -4.95
N GLY A 192 -41.85 -26.69 -5.28
CA GLY A 192 -41.51 -27.14 -6.64
C GLY A 192 -40.05 -26.92 -7.08
N VAL A 193 -39.18 -26.43 -6.20
CA VAL A 193 -37.76 -26.22 -6.50
C VAL A 193 -36.93 -27.42 -5.99
N ASP A 194 -36.35 -28.18 -6.91
CA ASP A 194 -35.42 -29.28 -6.60
C ASP A 194 -34.16 -29.22 -7.47
N ALA A 195 -33.02 -29.51 -6.84
CA ALA A 195 -31.70 -29.45 -7.45
C ALA A 195 -31.47 -30.58 -8.47
N VAL A 196 -31.95 -31.80 -8.21
CA VAL A 196 -31.61 -32.98 -9.03
C VAL A 196 -32.08 -32.85 -10.49
N PRO A 197 -33.34 -32.45 -10.78
CA PRO A 197 -33.78 -32.25 -12.16
C PRO A 197 -32.99 -31.15 -12.90
N ILE A 198 -32.62 -30.08 -12.18
CA ILE A 198 -31.81 -28.97 -12.72
C ILE A 198 -30.42 -29.49 -13.11
N VAL A 199 -29.79 -30.29 -12.25
CA VAL A 199 -28.47 -30.87 -12.51
C VAL A 199 -28.48 -31.78 -13.73
N HIS A 200 -29.49 -32.64 -13.87
CA HIS A 200 -29.61 -33.50 -15.06
C HIS A 200 -29.78 -32.69 -16.34
N HIS A 201 -30.58 -31.61 -16.29
CA HIS A 201 -30.71 -30.69 -17.42
C HIS A 201 -29.37 -30.03 -17.78
N LEU A 202 -28.62 -29.54 -16.79
CA LEU A 202 -27.30 -28.94 -16.99
C LEU A 202 -26.30 -29.92 -17.60
N LEU A 203 -26.19 -31.14 -17.07
CA LEU A 203 -25.27 -32.15 -17.60
C LEU A 203 -25.63 -32.56 -19.03
N ALA A 204 -26.92 -32.73 -19.34
CA ALA A 204 -27.38 -33.03 -20.69
C ALA A 204 -27.05 -31.89 -21.68
N HIS A 205 -27.23 -30.65 -21.23
CA HIS A 205 -26.89 -29.46 -22.01
C HIS A 205 -25.38 -29.37 -22.30
N LEU A 206 -24.53 -29.64 -21.31
CA LEU A 206 -23.06 -29.66 -21.45
C LEU A 206 -22.57 -30.78 -22.38
N GLN A 207 -23.21 -31.96 -22.35
CA GLN A 207 -22.86 -33.11 -23.20
C GLN A 207 -23.33 -32.95 -24.65
N GLY A 208 -24.42 -32.20 -24.88
CA GLY A 208 -25.02 -32.02 -26.20
C GLY A 208 -24.29 -31.06 -27.15
N GLY A 209 -23.16 -30.47 -26.74
CA GLY A 209 -22.40 -29.51 -27.55
C GLY A 209 -23.13 -28.18 -27.82
N LYS A 210 -24.26 -27.94 -27.16
CA LYS A 210 -25.09 -26.73 -27.28
C LYS A 210 -24.75 -25.66 -26.23
N ALA A 211 -23.77 -25.92 -25.37
CA ALA A 211 -23.28 -24.98 -24.38
C ALA A 211 -22.55 -23.82 -25.08
N GLY A 212 -23.27 -22.71 -25.27
CA GLY A 212 -22.64 -21.42 -25.59
C GLY A 212 -21.82 -20.95 -24.40
N GLY A 213 -20.56 -20.58 -24.63
CA GLY A 213 -19.65 -20.09 -23.60
C GLY A 213 -18.27 -20.74 -23.68
N ASP A 214 -17.27 -20.07 -23.10
CA ASP A 214 -15.92 -20.57 -23.02
C ASP A 214 -15.88 -21.96 -22.35
N GLU A 215 -15.28 -22.94 -23.01
CA GLU A 215 -15.28 -24.36 -22.62
C GLU A 215 -14.70 -24.64 -21.22
N HIS A 216 -13.97 -23.67 -20.64
CA HIS A 216 -13.46 -23.75 -19.28
C HIS A 216 -14.54 -23.60 -18.19
N TRP A 217 -15.47 -22.65 -18.32
CA TRP A 217 -16.54 -22.48 -17.32
C TRP A 217 -17.48 -23.69 -17.29
N ASN A 218 -17.67 -24.33 -18.44
CA ASN A 218 -18.44 -25.56 -18.59
C ASN A 218 -17.89 -26.72 -17.74
N ALA A 219 -16.56 -26.82 -17.58
CA ALA A 219 -15.93 -27.84 -16.74
C ALA A 219 -16.16 -27.59 -15.25
N ALA A 220 -16.13 -26.33 -14.80
CA ALA A 220 -16.46 -25.98 -13.41
C ALA A 220 -17.93 -26.26 -13.08
N VAL A 221 -18.85 -25.89 -13.98
CA VAL A 221 -20.29 -26.20 -13.86
C VAL A 221 -20.51 -27.72 -13.77
N ALA A 222 -19.85 -28.51 -14.62
CA ALA A 222 -19.93 -29.97 -14.55
C ALA A 222 -19.44 -30.51 -13.20
N GLY A 223 -18.30 -30.01 -12.70
CA GLY A 223 -17.75 -30.38 -11.40
C GLY A 223 -18.75 -30.16 -10.26
N GLU A 224 -19.37 -28.98 -10.19
CA GLU A 224 -20.37 -28.67 -9.17
C GLU A 224 -21.67 -29.47 -9.33
N CYS A 225 -22.09 -29.79 -10.56
CA CYS A 225 -23.22 -30.70 -10.81
C CYS A 225 -23.00 -32.08 -10.18
N TYR A 226 -21.80 -32.64 -10.35
CA TYR A 226 -21.46 -33.93 -9.74
C TYR A 226 -21.36 -33.87 -8.22
N VAL A 227 -20.95 -32.74 -7.64
CA VAL A 227 -21.04 -32.49 -6.20
C VAL A 227 -22.51 -32.54 -5.74
N ALA A 228 -23.43 -31.88 -6.45
CA ALA A 228 -24.85 -31.92 -6.09
C ALA A 228 -25.47 -33.32 -6.17
N LEU A 229 -25.11 -34.11 -7.19
CA LEU A 229 -25.58 -35.50 -7.29
C LEU A 229 -25.03 -36.35 -6.14
N ALA A 230 -23.75 -36.17 -5.78
CA ALA A 230 -23.17 -36.87 -4.64
C ALA A 230 -23.88 -36.51 -3.33
N ASP A 231 -24.25 -35.24 -3.13
CA ASP A 231 -25.09 -34.80 -2.01
C ASP A 231 -26.47 -35.45 -2.02
N ALA A 232 -27.05 -35.71 -3.19
CA ALA A 232 -28.32 -36.38 -3.30
C ALA A 232 -28.25 -37.86 -2.95
N GLU A 233 -27.29 -38.58 -3.52
CA GLU A 233 -27.04 -39.99 -3.25
C GLU A 233 -26.70 -40.24 -1.77
N ALA A 234 -25.86 -39.39 -1.19
CA ALA A 234 -25.48 -39.50 0.22
C ALA A 234 -26.68 -39.34 1.17
N ARG A 235 -27.65 -38.47 0.84
CA ARG A 235 -28.89 -38.29 1.63
C ARG A 235 -29.80 -39.51 1.58
N GLU A 236 -29.74 -40.27 0.50
CA GLU A 236 -30.50 -41.52 0.33
C GLU A 236 -29.71 -42.76 0.81
N GLY A 237 -28.55 -42.55 1.47
CA GLY A 237 -27.72 -43.61 2.04
C GLY A 237 -26.84 -44.34 1.03
N ARG A 238 -26.77 -43.89 -0.23
CA ARG A 238 -25.97 -44.51 -1.30
C ARG A 238 -24.55 -43.94 -1.34
N HIS A 239 -23.77 -44.25 -0.32
CA HIS A 239 -22.44 -43.67 -0.12
C HIS A 239 -21.42 -44.05 -1.21
N GLU A 240 -21.51 -45.25 -1.77
CA GLU A 240 -20.63 -45.71 -2.86
C GLU A 240 -20.88 -44.93 -4.15
N SER A 241 -22.15 -44.81 -4.55
CA SER A 241 -22.57 -43.99 -5.69
C SER A 241 -22.20 -42.51 -5.50
N ALA A 242 -22.34 -41.98 -4.27
CA ALA A 242 -21.89 -40.63 -3.95
C ALA A 242 -20.37 -40.46 -4.13
N ARG A 243 -19.56 -41.47 -3.79
CA ARG A 243 -18.10 -41.46 -3.96
C ARG A 243 -17.70 -41.44 -5.43
N GLU A 244 -18.30 -42.30 -6.25
CA GLU A 244 -18.06 -42.31 -7.71
C GLU A 244 -18.40 -40.96 -8.37
N LEU A 245 -19.47 -40.31 -7.91
CA LEU A 245 -19.85 -38.99 -8.39
C LEU A 245 -18.82 -37.92 -7.99
N LEU A 246 -18.24 -38.01 -6.80
CA LEU A 246 -17.16 -37.09 -6.38
C LEU A 246 -15.87 -37.32 -7.17
N GLU A 247 -15.57 -38.55 -7.58
CA GLU A 247 -14.46 -38.83 -8.51
C GLU A 247 -14.70 -38.21 -9.88
N LYS A 248 -15.95 -38.25 -10.38
CA LYS A 248 -16.33 -37.52 -11.59
C LYS A 248 -16.22 -36.00 -11.41
N ALA A 249 -16.60 -35.46 -10.25
CA ALA A 249 -16.40 -34.05 -9.94
C ALA A 249 -14.91 -33.68 -10.00
N ALA A 250 -14.04 -34.47 -9.37
CA ALA A 250 -12.59 -34.29 -9.40
C ALA A 250 -12.03 -34.31 -10.83
N HIS A 251 -12.49 -35.25 -11.66
CA HIS A 251 -12.11 -35.32 -13.07
C HIS A 251 -12.45 -34.02 -13.84
N TRP A 252 -13.67 -33.50 -13.66
CA TRP A 252 -14.10 -32.26 -14.32
C TRP A 252 -13.34 -31.03 -13.84
N TYR A 253 -13.08 -30.93 -12.54
CA TYR A 253 -12.19 -29.90 -11.99
C TYR A 253 -10.74 -30.04 -12.48
N GLY A 254 -10.25 -31.26 -12.70
CA GLY A 254 -8.96 -31.48 -13.37
C GLY A 254 -8.95 -30.88 -14.78
N ARG A 255 -10.00 -31.12 -15.58
CA ARG A 255 -10.13 -30.52 -16.92
C ARG A 255 -10.21 -28.99 -16.90
N TYR A 256 -10.86 -28.43 -15.88
CA TYR A 256 -10.94 -26.98 -15.67
C TYR A 256 -9.56 -26.33 -15.44
N VAL A 257 -8.63 -27.07 -14.84
CA VAL A 257 -7.32 -26.57 -14.39
C VAL A 257 -6.18 -26.83 -15.40
N HIS A 258 -6.30 -27.81 -16.30
CA HIS A 258 -5.19 -28.32 -17.12
C HIS A 258 -5.18 -27.95 -18.62
N ARG A 259 -5.97 -26.97 -19.10
CA ARG A 259 -5.95 -26.58 -20.54
C ARG A 259 -4.87 -25.54 -20.89
N GLU A 260 -4.22 -25.70 -22.05
CA GLU A 260 -3.23 -24.74 -22.61
C GLU A 260 -3.85 -23.37 -22.97
N ASP A 261 -5.16 -23.38 -23.22
CA ASP A 261 -6.05 -22.27 -23.55
C ASP A 261 -6.91 -21.82 -22.34
N GLY A 262 -6.74 -22.44 -21.17
CA GLY A 262 -7.46 -22.14 -19.92
C GLY A 262 -6.57 -21.63 -18.77
N VAL A 263 -7.19 -20.88 -17.85
CA VAL A 263 -6.71 -20.39 -16.54
C VAL A 263 -5.18 -20.22 -16.40
N LYS A 264 -4.62 -19.19 -17.05
CA LYS A 264 -3.20 -18.80 -16.91
C LYS A 264 -2.86 -18.15 -15.55
N THR A 265 -3.85 -17.94 -14.66
CA THR A 265 -3.73 -17.22 -13.38
C THR A 265 -4.58 -17.89 -12.30
N ALA A 266 -4.21 -17.78 -11.01
CA ALA A 266 -4.93 -18.41 -9.88
C ALA A 266 -6.42 -17.99 -9.74
N PHE A 267 -6.81 -16.87 -10.33
CA PHE A 267 -8.08 -16.17 -10.04
C PHE A 267 -9.37 -16.96 -10.33
N PRO A 268 -9.56 -17.64 -11.48
CA PRO A 268 -10.76 -18.44 -11.75
C PRO A 268 -10.93 -19.65 -10.81
N LEU A 269 -9.83 -20.28 -10.40
CA LEU A 269 -9.87 -21.40 -9.44
C LEU A 269 -10.23 -20.92 -8.03
N GLU A 270 -9.73 -19.76 -7.60
CA GLU A 270 -10.16 -19.13 -6.34
C GLU A 270 -11.67 -18.85 -6.33
N GLY A 271 -12.25 -18.45 -7.47
CA GLY A 271 -13.69 -18.25 -7.60
C GLY A 271 -14.49 -19.53 -7.31
N SER A 272 -14.08 -20.65 -7.89
CA SER A 272 -14.70 -21.96 -7.66
C SER A 272 -14.50 -22.44 -6.21
N LEU A 273 -13.31 -22.24 -5.64
CA LEU A 273 -13.03 -22.59 -4.24
C LEU A 273 -13.85 -21.75 -3.26
N ARG A 274 -13.99 -20.44 -3.50
CA ARG A 274 -14.90 -19.59 -2.71
C ARG A 274 -16.34 -20.09 -2.78
N GLN A 275 -16.81 -20.54 -3.94
CA GLN A 275 -18.17 -21.09 -4.08
C GLN A 275 -18.35 -22.40 -3.30
N LEU A 276 -17.40 -23.34 -3.40
CA LEU A 276 -17.40 -24.59 -2.63
C LEU A 276 -17.36 -24.33 -1.12
N ASN A 277 -16.50 -23.42 -0.67
CA ASN A 277 -16.34 -23.12 0.75
C ASN A 277 -17.52 -22.32 1.31
N GLN A 278 -17.94 -21.24 0.64
CA GLN A 278 -18.88 -20.28 1.22
C GLN A 278 -20.34 -20.67 0.97
N VAL A 279 -20.66 -21.24 -0.21
CA VAL A 279 -22.04 -21.57 -0.59
C VAL A 279 -22.31 -23.03 -0.28
N TRP A 280 -21.57 -23.96 -0.86
CA TRP A 280 -21.74 -25.39 -0.59
C TRP A 280 -21.37 -25.76 0.86
N GLY A 281 -20.50 -24.96 1.49
CA GLY A 281 -20.01 -25.21 2.84
C GLY A 281 -19.08 -26.41 2.91
N ILE A 282 -18.48 -26.81 1.79
CA ILE A 282 -17.53 -27.91 1.72
C ILE A 282 -16.17 -27.29 2.01
N THR A 283 -15.59 -27.70 3.13
CA THR A 283 -14.24 -27.31 3.56
C THR A 283 -13.30 -28.50 3.35
N ALA A 284 -11.99 -28.27 3.34
CA ALA A 284 -11.03 -29.36 3.30
C ALA A 284 -11.26 -30.33 4.50
N GLY A 285 -11.23 -31.63 4.26
CA GLY A 285 -11.72 -32.59 5.27
C GLY A 285 -11.63 -34.06 4.89
N ARG A 286 -12.04 -34.93 5.83
CA ARG A 286 -11.93 -36.41 5.77
C ARG A 286 -12.91 -37.14 4.90
N ASP A 287 -14.04 -36.51 4.65
CA ASP A 287 -14.99 -37.05 3.70
C ASP A 287 -14.51 -36.82 2.27
N ALA A 288 -15.09 -37.58 1.34
CA ALA A 288 -14.73 -37.49 -0.07
C ALA A 288 -14.90 -36.07 -0.66
N LYS A 289 -15.82 -35.26 -0.10
CA LYS A 289 -16.02 -33.85 -0.50
C LYS A 289 -14.88 -32.95 -0.02
N GLY A 290 -14.43 -33.13 1.22
CA GLY A 290 -13.29 -32.40 1.75
C GLY A 290 -11.97 -32.77 1.07
N GLN A 291 -11.83 -34.02 0.61
CA GLN A 291 -10.69 -34.44 -0.22
C GLN A 291 -10.66 -33.73 -1.57
N LEU A 292 -11.82 -33.52 -2.21
CA LEU A 292 -11.93 -32.75 -3.44
C LEU A 292 -11.47 -31.30 -3.25
N VAL A 293 -11.95 -30.62 -2.20
CA VAL A 293 -11.52 -29.24 -1.88
C VAL A 293 -10.03 -29.20 -1.53
N ALA A 294 -9.53 -30.17 -0.77
CA ALA A 294 -8.10 -30.28 -0.46
C ALA A 294 -7.23 -30.43 -1.72
N ALA A 295 -7.65 -31.23 -2.70
CA ALA A 295 -6.95 -31.39 -3.97
C ALA A 295 -6.96 -30.10 -4.80
N LEU A 296 -8.09 -29.40 -4.85
CA LEU A 296 -8.20 -28.11 -5.55
C LEU A 296 -7.38 -27.01 -4.86
N ASN A 297 -7.35 -27.00 -3.53
CA ASN A 297 -6.51 -26.12 -2.72
C ASN A 297 -5.02 -26.40 -2.92
N ALA A 298 -4.61 -27.67 -2.96
CA ALA A 298 -3.26 -28.07 -3.30
C ALA A 298 -2.87 -27.56 -4.69
N ARG A 299 -3.79 -27.67 -5.66
CA ARG A 299 -3.58 -27.17 -7.02
C ARG A 299 -3.54 -25.65 -7.14
N LEU A 300 -4.40 -24.94 -6.42
CA LEU A 300 -4.29 -23.49 -6.27
C LEU A 300 -2.91 -23.14 -5.70
N GLY A 301 -2.47 -23.90 -4.70
CA GLY A 301 -1.14 -23.93 -4.11
C GLY A 301 0.01 -24.30 -5.04
N GLU A 302 -0.21 -24.55 -6.34
CA GLU A 302 0.82 -24.76 -7.37
C GLU A 302 0.76 -23.72 -8.50
N MET A 303 -0.31 -22.93 -8.58
CA MET A 303 -0.51 -21.92 -9.63
C MET A 303 0.20 -20.60 -9.28
N ARG A 304 0.75 -19.89 -10.28
CA ARG A 304 1.32 -18.54 -10.10
C ARG A 304 0.29 -17.62 -9.41
N GLY A 305 0.62 -17.20 -8.18
CA GLY A 305 -0.21 -16.31 -7.36
C GLY A 305 -1.21 -16.99 -6.41
N GLY A 306 -1.29 -18.32 -6.34
CA GLY A 306 -2.29 -19.01 -5.51
C GLY A 306 -1.95 -19.06 -4.02
N ARG A 307 -2.98 -19.04 -3.16
CA ARG A 307 -2.88 -18.95 -1.70
C ARG A 307 -3.68 -20.06 -1.02
N LEU A 308 -3.21 -20.57 0.12
CA LEU A 308 -3.92 -21.57 0.92
C LEU A 308 -4.45 -20.93 2.22
N GLU A 309 -5.77 -20.74 2.28
CA GLU A 309 -6.51 -20.32 3.47
C GLU A 309 -6.94 -21.57 4.25
N LEU A 310 -6.55 -21.68 5.52
CA LEU A 310 -6.86 -22.85 6.36
C LEU A 310 -7.61 -22.45 7.62
N SER A 311 -8.86 -22.90 7.73
CA SER A 311 -9.61 -22.78 8.97
C SER A 311 -9.12 -23.76 10.04
N LYS A 312 -9.52 -23.52 11.28
CA LYS A 312 -9.20 -24.36 12.46
C LYS A 312 -9.63 -25.82 12.28
N SER A 313 -10.83 -26.05 11.73
CA SER A 313 -11.33 -27.40 11.44
C SER A 313 -10.55 -28.10 10.33
N GLU A 314 -10.06 -27.36 9.34
CA GLU A 314 -9.30 -27.89 8.21
C GLU A 314 -7.89 -28.30 8.64
N THR A 315 -7.23 -27.46 9.44
CA THR A 315 -5.94 -27.75 10.08
C THR A 315 -6.01 -29.02 10.92
N GLN A 316 -7.04 -29.13 11.77
CA GLN A 316 -7.22 -30.27 12.68
C GLN A 316 -7.65 -31.56 11.95
N ALA A 317 -8.43 -31.45 10.87
CA ALA A 317 -8.75 -32.58 9.99
C ALA A 317 -7.51 -33.09 9.24
N MET A 318 -6.71 -32.18 8.67
CA MET A 318 -5.44 -32.49 7.98
C MET A 318 -4.40 -33.13 8.91
N LEU A 319 -4.29 -32.64 10.15
CA LEU A 319 -3.41 -33.20 11.18
C LEU A 319 -3.85 -34.59 11.67
N SER A 320 -5.15 -34.89 11.64
CA SER A 320 -5.68 -36.17 12.12
C SER A 320 -5.77 -37.25 11.04
N PHE A 321 -5.83 -36.89 9.74
CA PHE A 321 -5.53 -37.82 8.64
C PHE A 321 -4.11 -38.38 8.68
N ALA A 322 -3.23 -37.56 9.21
CA ALA A 322 -1.81 -37.76 9.22
C ALA A 322 -1.36 -38.85 10.21
N GLU A 323 -2.18 -39.24 11.19
CA GLU A 323 -1.81 -40.29 12.16
C GLU A 323 -2.10 -41.72 11.67
N MET A 324 -2.65 -41.89 10.46
CA MET A 324 -2.93 -43.20 9.87
C MET A 324 -1.94 -43.48 8.73
N ASP A 325 -1.01 -44.41 8.95
CA ASP A 325 0.09 -44.77 8.04
C ASP A 325 -0.35 -45.47 6.74
N ASP A 326 -1.64 -45.76 6.56
CA ASP A 326 -2.14 -46.45 5.38
C ASP A 326 -3.13 -45.58 4.60
N VAL A 327 -2.87 -45.47 3.29
CA VAL A 327 -3.61 -44.73 2.24
C VAL A 327 -2.97 -43.39 1.85
N VAL A 328 -1.91 -43.49 1.05
CA VAL A 328 -1.42 -42.42 0.16
C VAL A 328 -2.05 -42.60 -1.21
N PRO A 329 -2.96 -41.73 -1.68
CA PRO A 329 -3.35 -41.73 -3.09
C PRO A 329 -2.21 -41.15 -3.93
N GLN A 330 -1.60 -42.02 -4.74
CA GLN A 330 -0.61 -41.64 -5.75
C GLN A 330 -1.31 -40.94 -6.92
N ALA A 331 -1.15 -39.63 -7.03
CA ALA A 331 -1.32 -38.91 -8.28
C ALA A 331 -0.37 -37.69 -8.26
N VAL A 332 0.88 -37.92 -8.63
CA VAL A 332 1.91 -36.90 -8.82
C VAL A 332 1.67 -36.25 -10.19
N LEU A 333 1.35 -34.95 -10.23
CA LEU A 333 1.15 -34.20 -11.48
C LEU A 333 1.77 -32.79 -11.39
N GLY A 334 3.07 -32.68 -11.69
CA GLY A 334 3.76 -31.39 -11.88
C GLY A 334 5.29 -31.49 -11.79
N ASN A 335 6.01 -30.56 -12.45
CA ASN A 335 7.48 -30.52 -12.56
C ASN A 335 8.21 -30.03 -11.27
N ALA A 336 7.58 -30.11 -10.11
CA ALA A 336 8.21 -29.95 -8.80
C ALA A 336 8.14 -31.27 -8.04
N ALA A 337 9.22 -31.65 -7.34
CA ALA A 337 9.25 -32.91 -6.60
C ALA A 337 8.15 -32.93 -5.51
N PRO A 338 7.41 -34.04 -5.35
CA PRO A 338 6.35 -34.13 -4.35
C PRO A 338 6.91 -33.96 -2.92
N ARG A 339 6.29 -33.09 -2.12
CA ARG A 339 6.60 -32.92 -0.69
C ARG A 339 5.91 -34.00 0.15
N ARG A 340 6.59 -34.48 1.20
CA ARG A 340 6.05 -35.55 2.06
C ARG A 340 4.93 -35.01 2.95
N LEU A 341 3.90 -35.81 3.21
CA LEU A 341 2.84 -35.43 4.16
C LEU A 341 3.39 -35.09 5.56
N SER A 342 4.44 -35.80 6.01
CA SER A 342 5.13 -35.51 7.26
C SER A 342 5.68 -34.08 7.35
N TRP A 343 6.14 -33.54 6.22
CA TRP A 343 6.62 -32.16 6.13
C TRP A 343 5.46 -31.18 6.31
N LEU A 344 4.30 -31.41 5.66
CA LEU A 344 3.14 -30.55 5.85
C LEU A 344 2.60 -30.58 7.29
N LYS A 345 2.64 -31.75 7.96
CA LYS A 345 2.28 -31.89 9.39
C LYS A 345 3.15 -31.01 10.29
N GLN A 346 4.45 -30.93 10.00
CA GLN A 346 5.38 -30.08 10.76
C GLN A 346 4.99 -28.60 10.60
N GLY A 347 4.66 -28.17 9.38
CA GLY A 347 4.17 -26.81 9.13
C GLY A 347 2.87 -26.48 9.86
N LEU A 348 1.90 -27.41 9.87
CA LEU A 348 0.66 -27.25 10.64
C LEU A 348 0.92 -27.22 12.16
N THR A 349 1.92 -27.97 12.64
CA THR A 349 2.34 -27.93 14.05
C THR A 349 2.98 -26.59 14.40
N ALA A 350 3.83 -26.05 13.51
CA ALA A 350 4.43 -24.73 13.66
C ALA A 350 3.37 -23.62 13.69
N ALA A 351 2.32 -23.74 12.87
CA ALA A 351 1.22 -22.77 12.81
C ALA A 351 0.54 -22.51 14.17
N ALA A 352 0.51 -23.49 15.08
CA ALA A 352 -0.08 -23.36 16.42
C ALA A 352 0.61 -22.28 17.28
N ALA A 353 1.88 -22.00 17.03
CA ALA A 353 2.69 -21.01 17.74
C ALA A 353 2.64 -19.61 17.11
N VAL A 354 1.87 -19.44 16.02
CA VAL A 354 1.69 -18.16 15.32
C VAL A 354 0.38 -17.53 15.77
N GLY A 355 0.47 -16.29 16.24
CA GLY A 355 -0.62 -15.57 16.89
C GLY A 355 -0.99 -14.28 16.16
N ARG A 356 -2.28 -13.96 16.23
CA ARG A 356 -2.84 -12.71 15.71
C ARG A 356 -2.82 -11.63 16.78
N ILE A 357 -2.20 -10.50 16.49
CA ILE A 357 -2.14 -9.34 17.38
C ILE A 357 -3.32 -8.41 17.06
N VAL A 358 -4.09 -8.05 18.08
CA VAL A 358 -5.36 -7.31 17.96
C VAL A 358 -5.32 -6.06 18.84
N ASN A 359 -5.78 -4.94 18.27
CA ASN A 359 -5.97 -3.71 19.01
C ASN A 359 -7.24 -3.78 19.86
N ILE A 360 -7.13 -3.55 21.17
CA ILE A 360 -8.24 -3.58 22.13
C ILE A 360 -9.28 -2.51 21.83
N GLY A 361 -8.85 -1.30 21.44
CA GLY A 361 -9.73 -0.16 21.24
C GLY A 361 -10.58 -0.26 19.97
N THR A 362 -10.04 -0.83 18.89
CA THR A 362 -10.75 -0.97 17.61
C THR A 362 -11.32 -2.38 17.39
N GLY A 363 -10.80 -3.39 18.10
CA GLY A 363 -11.09 -4.80 17.84
C GLY A 363 -10.49 -5.33 16.53
N LEU A 364 -9.70 -4.52 15.81
CA LEU A 364 -9.11 -4.88 14.53
C LEU A 364 -7.73 -5.51 14.73
N PRO A 365 -7.37 -6.55 13.96
CA PRO A 365 -6.02 -7.09 13.96
C PRO A 365 -5.04 -6.10 13.32
N VAL A 366 -3.84 -6.03 13.87
CA VAL A 366 -2.80 -5.06 13.49
C VAL A 366 -1.52 -5.72 12.95
N GLY A 367 -1.33 -7.02 13.21
CA GLY A 367 -0.20 -7.78 12.69
C GLY A 367 -0.15 -9.20 13.23
N THR A 368 0.95 -9.88 12.97
CA THR A 368 1.25 -11.26 13.36
C THR A 368 2.42 -11.28 14.34
N GLY A 369 2.43 -12.23 15.27
CA GLY A 369 3.60 -12.55 16.10
C GLY A 369 3.70 -14.05 16.33
N PHE A 370 4.81 -14.53 16.86
CA PHE A 370 5.01 -15.96 17.09
C PHE A 370 5.76 -16.26 18.40
N LEU A 371 5.53 -17.44 18.95
CA LEU A 371 6.11 -17.86 20.23
C LEU A 371 7.51 -18.43 20.05
N VAL A 372 8.41 -17.95 20.90
CA VAL A 372 9.81 -18.38 20.99
C VAL A 372 10.18 -18.66 22.45
N ARG A 373 11.08 -19.60 22.69
CA ARG A 373 11.64 -19.84 24.03
C ARG A 373 12.72 -18.82 24.31
N GLY A 374 12.69 -18.17 25.48
CA GLY A 374 13.67 -17.15 25.87
C GLY A 374 15.13 -17.64 25.77
N GLY A 375 15.41 -18.85 26.24
CA GLY A 375 16.73 -19.48 26.28
C GLY A 375 17.35 -19.68 24.89
N ASP A 376 16.53 -19.89 23.86
CA ASP A 376 16.99 -20.04 22.48
C ASP A 376 17.53 -18.69 21.94
N LEU A 377 16.98 -17.58 22.42
CA LEU A 377 17.44 -16.22 22.11
C LEU A 377 18.66 -15.84 22.95
N ALA A 378 18.55 -15.93 24.29
CA ALA A 378 19.63 -15.68 25.23
C ALA A 378 19.46 -16.55 26.49
N PRO A 379 20.53 -17.22 26.99
CA PRO A 379 20.43 -18.11 28.15
C PRO A 379 19.82 -17.47 29.41
N SER A 380 20.03 -16.17 29.61
CA SER A 380 19.52 -15.41 30.76
C SER A 380 18.00 -15.21 30.76
N LEU A 381 17.33 -15.39 29.62
CA LEU A 381 15.87 -15.29 29.50
C LEU A 381 15.14 -16.58 29.91
N GLY A 382 15.87 -17.69 30.10
CA GLY A 382 15.34 -18.96 30.62
C GLY A 382 14.26 -19.59 29.74
N GLU A 383 13.46 -20.49 30.32
CA GLU A 383 12.48 -21.31 29.58
C GLU A 383 11.14 -20.61 29.29
N GLU A 384 11.02 -19.32 29.60
CA GLU A 384 9.78 -18.56 29.40
C GLU A 384 9.43 -18.45 27.91
N LEU A 385 8.15 -18.68 27.56
CA LEU A 385 7.65 -18.42 26.21
C LEU A 385 7.34 -16.94 26.03
N LEU A 386 7.94 -16.36 25.01
CA LEU A 386 7.87 -14.94 24.68
C LEU A 386 7.29 -14.76 23.28
N LEU A 387 6.62 -13.63 23.04
CA LEU A 387 6.12 -13.26 21.72
C LEU A 387 7.18 -12.44 20.99
N LEU A 388 7.55 -12.87 19.78
CA LEU A 388 8.35 -12.09 18.84
C LEU A 388 7.46 -11.56 17.71
N THR A 389 7.58 -10.28 17.40
CA THR A 389 6.84 -9.57 16.32
C THR A 389 7.60 -8.32 15.90
N ASN A 390 7.09 -7.53 14.95
CA ASN A 390 7.72 -6.25 14.59
C ASN A 390 7.42 -5.15 15.61
N ALA A 391 8.37 -4.22 15.79
CA ALA A 391 8.19 -3.06 16.65
C ALA A 391 7.15 -2.07 16.09
N HIS A 392 7.01 -2.01 14.76
CA HIS A 392 5.94 -1.24 14.12
C HIS A 392 4.55 -1.90 14.20
N VAL A 393 4.44 -3.11 14.77
CA VAL A 393 3.16 -3.73 15.10
C VAL A 393 2.82 -3.41 16.55
N VAL A 394 3.72 -3.71 17.49
CA VAL A 394 3.58 -3.40 18.93
C VAL A 394 4.93 -3.02 19.55
N GLY A 395 4.92 -2.08 20.48
CA GLY A 395 6.13 -1.64 21.18
C GLY A 395 5.85 -0.77 22.41
N ASP A 396 6.90 -0.46 23.17
CA ASP A 396 6.86 0.39 24.37
C ASP A 396 8.14 1.27 24.49
N PRO A 397 8.06 2.60 24.23
CA PRO A 397 6.93 3.27 23.62
C PRO A 397 6.74 2.77 22.17
N PRO A 398 5.51 2.76 21.63
CA PRO A 398 5.26 2.28 20.27
C PRO A 398 5.83 3.24 19.22
N ALA A 399 6.50 2.69 18.20
CA ALA A 399 6.90 3.43 17.00
C ALA A 399 5.74 3.47 16.00
N ALA A 400 5.35 4.64 15.48
CA ALA A 400 4.25 4.74 14.51
C ALA A 400 4.59 3.97 13.22
N PRO A 401 3.67 3.16 12.64
CA PRO A 401 2.22 3.05 12.93
C PRO A 401 1.82 2.07 14.06
N GLY A 402 2.78 1.49 14.77
CA GLY A 402 2.58 0.50 15.82
C GLY A 402 1.76 0.98 17.00
N ILE A 403 1.21 0.03 17.75
CA ILE A 403 0.34 0.31 18.89
C ILE A 403 1.00 -0.06 20.20
N ASP A 404 0.63 0.65 21.26
CA ASP A 404 1.11 0.40 22.61
C ASP A 404 0.74 -1.02 23.09
N ILE A 405 1.64 -1.67 23.82
CA ILE A 405 1.40 -3.01 24.40
C ILE A 405 0.14 -3.06 25.26
N GLU A 406 -0.20 -1.98 25.99
CA GLU A 406 -1.40 -1.92 26.84
C GLU A 406 -2.69 -1.94 26.02
N ARG A 407 -2.61 -1.59 24.74
CA ARG A 407 -3.71 -1.56 23.78
C ARG A 407 -3.76 -2.80 22.89
N ALA A 408 -2.93 -3.81 23.17
CA ALA A 408 -2.81 -5.00 22.34
C ALA A 408 -3.07 -6.29 23.14
N TYR A 409 -3.65 -7.28 22.47
CA TYR A 409 -3.62 -8.67 22.92
C TYR A 409 -3.31 -9.60 21.74
N VAL A 410 -2.78 -10.78 22.02
CA VAL A 410 -2.55 -11.83 21.01
C VAL A 410 -3.50 -13.01 21.22
N THR A 411 -3.94 -13.63 20.13
CA THR A 411 -4.73 -14.87 20.12
C THR A 411 -4.10 -15.91 19.22
N PHE A 412 -4.07 -17.16 19.67
CA PHE A 412 -3.58 -18.31 18.91
C PHE A 412 -4.76 -19.19 18.46
N GLN A 413 -4.77 -19.61 17.19
CA GLN A 413 -5.90 -20.33 16.61
C GLN A 413 -6.12 -21.71 17.25
N GLU A 414 -5.03 -22.39 17.63
CA GLU A 414 -5.04 -23.77 18.18
C GLU A 414 -5.22 -23.85 19.71
N ASP A 415 -5.25 -22.72 20.43
CA ASP A 415 -5.47 -22.73 21.88
C ASP A 415 -6.97 -22.87 22.23
N VAL A 416 -7.48 -24.10 22.11
CA VAL A 416 -8.91 -24.45 22.30
C VAL A 416 -9.31 -24.51 23.77
N GLU A 417 -8.38 -24.83 24.68
CA GLU A 417 -8.67 -25.02 26.11
C GLU A 417 -8.97 -23.70 26.82
N SER A 418 -8.41 -22.58 26.36
CA SER A 418 -8.41 -21.34 27.12
C SER A 418 -9.29 -20.22 26.51
N ARG A 419 -9.56 -20.20 25.19
CA ARG A 419 -10.11 -19.02 24.47
C ARG A 419 -9.39 -17.71 24.83
N SER A 420 -8.15 -17.79 25.33
CA SER A 420 -7.56 -16.68 26.06
C SER A 420 -7.02 -15.62 25.13
N ARG A 421 -7.39 -14.38 25.44
CA ARG A 421 -6.67 -13.20 24.96
C ARG A 421 -5.46 -13.05 25.86
N TYR A 422 -4.27 -13.22 25.31
CA TYR A 422 -3.02 -12.99 26.04
C TYR A 422 -2.68 -11.51 25.98
N ARG A 423 -2.62 -10.86 27.13
CA ARG A 423 -2.20 -9.46 27.20
C ARG A 423 -0.69 -9.39 27.04
N LEU A 424 -0.23 -8.36 26.34
CA LEU A 424 1.17 -8.01 26.25
C LEU A 424 1.49 -7.15 27.47
N THR A 425 2.38 -7.63 28.35
CA THR A 425 2.60 -6.99 29.66
C THR A 425 3.90 -6.22 29.76
N GLU A 426 4.93 -6.62 29.01
CA GLU A 426 6.26 -6.01 29.10
C GLU A 426 7.03 -6.23 27.81
N VAL A 427 7.61 -5.17 27.25
CA VAL A 427 8.60 -5.27 26.16
C VAL A 427 9.98 -5.49 26.77
N LEU A 428 10.48 -6.72 26.68
CA LEU A 428 11.81 -7.09 27.19
C LEU A 428 12.92 -6.49 26.32
N MET A 429 12.65 -6.42 25.02
CA MET A 429 13.53 -5.77 24.08
C MET A 429 12.77 -5.34 22.85
N GLN A 430 13.18 -4.23 22.26
CA GLN A 430 12.74 -3.84 20.93
C GLN A 430 13.87 -3.21 20.14
N SER A 431 13.76 -3.29 18.83
CA SER A 431 14.58 -2.61 17.84
C SER A 431 13.66 -1.82 16.92
N PRO A 432 13.94 -0.54 16.67
CA PRO A 432 13.06 0.33 15.89
C PRO A 432 12.94 -0.13 14.43
N PHE A 433 11.93 0.40 13.74
CA PHE A 433 11.60 0.03 12.35
C PHE A 433 12.78 0.16 11.38
N GLU A 434 13.63 1.16 11.60
CA GLU A 434 14.79 1.49 10.76
C GLU A 434 16.00 0.56 11.00
N ALA A 435 15.97 -0.25 12.07
CA ALA A 435 17.02 -1.18 12.42
C ALA A 435 16.57 -2.63 12.13
N LEU A 436 16.31 -3.42 13.18
CA LEU A 436 15.88 -4.82 13.03
C LEU A 436 14.37 -4.99 13.18
N ASP A 437 13.65 -3.90 13.49
CA ASP A 437 12.19 -3.86 13.58
C ASP A 437 11.59 -5.07 14.30
N TYR A 438 11.98 -5.29 15.55
CA TYR A 438 11.43 -6.38 16.36
C TYR A 438 11.03 -5.90 17.75
N ALA A 439 10.05 -6.56 18.34
CA ALA A 439 9.67 -6.44 19.73
C ALA A 439 9.56 -7.86 20.32
N LEU A 440 10.27 -8.09 21.42
CA LEU A 440 10.23 -9.29 22.24
C LEU A 440 9.41 -8.99 23.48
N VAL A 441 8.24 -9.62 23.59
CA VAL A 441 7.19 -9.23 24.51
C VAL A 441 6.78 -10.38 25.42
N ARG A 442 6.64 -10.09 26.72
CA ARG A 442 6.11 -11.02 27.72
C ARG A 442 4.58 -11.02 27.70
N LEU A 443 3.99 -12.21 27.87
CA LEU A 443 2.56 -12.43 27.84
C LEU A 443 1.98 -12.74 29.23
N SER A 444 0.72 -12.36 29.45
CA SER A 444 -0.08 -12.77 30.61
C SER A 444 -1.47 -13.28 30.20
N PRO A 445 -1.91 -14.46 30.68
CA PRO A 445 -1.15 -15.41 31.50
C PRO A 445 0.06 -16.00 30.75
N ARG A 446 1.01 -16.59 31.48
CA ARG A 446 2.12 -17.31 30.85
C ARG A 446 1.58 -18.52 30.07
N ILE A 447 2.18 -18.77 28.91
CA ILE A 447 1.84 -19.92 28.06
C ILE A 447 2.80 -21.05 28.41
N GLU A 448 2.25 -22.19 28.81
CA GLU A 448 3.04 -23.39 29.17
C GLU A 448 2.70 -24.61 28.29
N HIS A 449 1.53 -24.60 27.63
CA HIS A 449 0.99 -25.72 26.87
C HIS A 449 1.25 -25.67 25.37
N LEU A 450 1.50 -24.49 24.79
CA LEU A 450 1.88 -24.36 23.38
C LEU A 450 3.38 -24.63 23.20
N ARG A 451 3.74 -25.25 22.07
CA ARG A 451 5.13 -25.48 21.72
C ARG A 451 5.70 -24.22 21.04
N PRO A 452 6.90 -23.73 21.42
CA PRO A 452 7.57 -22.65 20.69
C PRO A 452 7.98 -23.09 19.29
N LEU A 453 8.21 -22.12 18.40
CA LEU A 453 8.80 -22.39 17.09
C LEU A 453 10.28 -22.77 17.20
N SER A 454 10.70 -23.73 16.39
CA SER A 454 12.11 -24.09 16.21
C SER A 454 12.84 -23.01 15.44
N LEU A 455 13.99 -22.56 15.95
CA LEU A 455 14.78 -21.46 15.39
C LEU A 455 16.02 -22.00 14.65
N ALA A 456 16.33 -21.46 13.46
CA ALA A 456 17.54 -21.80 12.70
C ALA A 456 18.32 -20.54 12.28
N PRO A 457 18.85 -19.75 13.24
CA PRO A 457 19.59 -18.53 12.92
C PRO A 457 20.83 -18.79 12.06
N ASP A 458 21.59 -19.85 12.36
CA ASP A 458 22.87 -20.12 11.71
C ASP A 458 22.70 -20.54 10.23
N LEU A 459 21.53 -21.07 9.84
CA LEU A 459 21.26 -21.51 8.47
C LEU A 459 21.41 -20.38 7.45
N VAL A 460 20.96 -19.17 7.79
CA VAL A 460 21.08 -17.99 6.91
C VAL A 460 22.51 -17.44 6.93
N ALA A 461 23.16 -17.44 8.10
CA ALA A 461 24.53 -16.96 8.25
C ALA A 461 25.55 -17.85 7.50
N ASP A 462 25.44 -19.16 7.62
CA ASP A 462 26.35 -20.12 7.00
C ASP A 462 26.20 -20.19 5.47
N ARG A 463 25.05 -19.76 4.94
CA ARG A 463 24.71 -19.81 3.51
C ARG A 463 24.75 -18.44 2.82
N LEU A 464 25.36 -17.44 3.45
CA LEU A 464 25.55 -16.10 2.87
C LEU A 464 26.24 -16.12 1.48
N ASP A 465 27.12 -17.10 1.25
CA ASP A 465 27.94 -17.20 0.05
C ASP A 465 27.47 -18.26 -0.97
N ASP A 466 26.52 -19.13 -0.60
CA ASP A 466 25.99 -20.19 -1.45
C ASP A 466 24.47 -20.18 -1.38
N MET A 467 23.80 -19.92 -2.52
CA MET A 467 22.33 -19.83 -2.64
C MET A 467 21.62 -21.19 -2.50
N ALA A 468 22.07 -22.03 -1.57
CA ALA A 468 21.48 -23.32 -1.26
C ALA A 468 20.12 -23.22 -0.54
N LEU A 469 19.79 -22.04 0.01
CA LEU A 469 18.43 -21.70 0.44
C LEU A 469 17.58 -21.43 -0.81
N ARG A 470 16.60 -22.31 -1.08
CA ARG A 470 15.76 -22.21 -2.28
C ARG A 470 14.36 -21.66 -1.98
N HIS A 471 13.82 -21.95 -0.81
CA HIS A 471 12.45 -21.60 -0.46
C HIS A 471 12.35 -20.94 0.92
N ALA A 472 11.41 -19.99 1.01
CA ALA A 472 11.01 -19.24 2.20
C ALA A 472 9.48 -19.31 2.30
N PHE A 473 8.97 -20.02 3.29
CA PHE A 473 7.52 -20.16 3.53
C PHE A 473 7.07 -19.17 4.62
N ILE A 474 5.87 -18.60 4.50
CA ILE A 474 5.31 -17.73 5.54
C ILE A 474 4.06 -18.40 6.13
N ILE A 475 3.94 -18.34 7.47
CA ILE A 475 2.68 -18.58 8.17
C ILE A 475 2.28 -17.28 8.87
N GLY A 476 1.06 -16.78 8.64
CA GLY A 476 0.63 -15.51 9.23
C GLY A 476 -0.83 -15.15 8.98
N HIS A 477 -1.22 -13.93 9.36
CA HIS A 477 -2.59 -13.42 9.25
C HIS A 477 -2.72 -12.31 8.20
N PRO A 478 -2.81 -12.64 6.89
CA PRO A 478 -3.00 -11.66 5.83
C PRO A 478 -4.38 -10.99 5.91
N ALA A 479 -4.46 -9.74 5.41
CA ALA A 479 -5.69 -8.98 5.18
C ALA A 479 -6.67 -8.89 6.35
N ARG A 480 -6.19 -9.09 7.60
CA ARG A 480 -7.01 -9.07 8.82
C ARG A 480 -7.93 -10.30 8.99
N GLU A 481 -7.59 -11.44 8.37
CA GLU A 481 -8.43 -12.66 8.33
C GLU A 481 -7.89 -13.84 9.20
N GLU A 482 -8.21 -15.09 8.82
CA GLU A 482 -7.78 -16.35 9.47
C GLU A 482 -6.28 -16.64 9.26
N LEU A 483 -5.73 -17.63 9.97
CA LEU A 483 -4.35 -18.06 9.80
C LEU A 483 -4.14 -18.67 8.41
N CYS A 484 -3.11 -18.25 7.70
CA CYS A 484 -2.80 -18.70 6.35
C CYS A 484 -1.37 -19.22 6.24
N ILE A 485 -1.16 -20.24 5.39
CA ILE A 485 0.16 -20.78 5.06
C ILE A 485 0.42 -20.51 3.58
N SER A 486 1.48 -19.78 3.28
CA SER A 486 1.86 -19.46 1.91
C SER A 486 2.86 -20.51 1.38
N LEU A 487 2.37 -21.40 0.52
CA LEU A 487 3.14 -22.53 -0.03
C LEU A 487 3.68 -22.30 -1.46
N ASN A 488 3.32 -21.17 -2.06
CA ASN A 488 3.53 -20.85 -3.47
C ASN A 488 4.45 -19.66 -3.66
N ASP A 489 5.11 -19.62 -4.83
CA ASP A 489 6.03 -18.54 -5.19
C ASP A 489 7.04 -18.25 -4.09
N THR A 490 7.55 -19.29 -3.40
CA THR A 490 8.32 -19.19 -2.15
C THR A 490 9.82 -18.96 -2.37
N GLU A 491 10.22 -18.53 -3.56
CA GLU A 491 11.64 -18.51 -3.93
C GLU A 491 12.45 -17.51 -3.11
N VAL A 492 13.57 -17.97 -2.55
CA VAL A 492 14.57 -17.06 -1.98
C VAL A 492 15.34 -16.42 -3.12
N LEU A 493 15.19 -15.11 -3.25
CA LEU A 493 15.80 -14.33 -4.32
C LEU A 493 17.21 -13.87 -3.95
N ASP A 494 17.42 -13.49 -2.69
CA ASP A 494 18.69 -12.95 -2.24
C ASP A 494 18.87 -13.10 -0.74
N VAL A 495 20.10 -13.34 -0.31
CA VAL A 495 20.49 -13.38 1.10
C VAL A 495 21.74 -12.56 1.25
N GLY A 496 21.75 -11.65 2.22
CA GLY A 496 22.97 -10.92 2.51
C GLY A 496 22.77 -9.70 3.36
N TYR A 497 23.86 -8.96 3.50
CA TYR A 497 23.89 -7.70 4.22
C TYR A 497 23.29 -6.60 3.34
N LYS A 498 22.53 -5.68 3.95
CA LYS A 498 22.11 -4.44 3.25
C LYS A 498 23.31 -3.56 2.87
N ARG A 499 24.43 -3.73 3.55
CA ARG A 499 25.69 -3.00 3.35
C ARG A 499 26.70 -3.82 2.53
N LYS A 500 27.53 -3.14 1.72
CA LYS A 500 28.49 -3.78 0.80
C LYS A 500 29.63 -4.49 1.53
N GLU A 501 29.93 -4.07 2.75
CA GLU A 501 31.12 -4.46 3.50
C GLU A 501 30.96 -5.79 4.24
N ARG A 502 29.83 -6.49 4.09
CA ARG A 502 29.46 -7.71 4.84
C ARG A 502 29.50 -7.54 6.37
N ILE A 503 29.20 -6.33 6.84
CA ILE A 503 29.15 -5.96 8.26
C ILE A 503 27.72 -5.51 8.59
N GLY A 504 27.19 -5.96 9.72
CA GLY A 504 25.87 -5.59 10.22
C GLY A 504 24.83 -6.70 10.06
N ASP A 505 23.58 -6.31 9.87
CA ASP A 505 22.45 -7.25 9.90
C ASP A 505 22.24 -7.96 8.56
N ILE A 506 21.81 -9.22 8.64
CA ILE A 506 21.53 -10.11 7.53
C ILE A 506 20.04 -10.02 7.21
N TYR A 507 19.72 -9.93 5.93
CA TYR A 507 18.37 -9.89 5.41
C TYR A 507 18.16 -11.00 4.40
N LEU A 508 16.89 -11.41 4.31
CA LEU A 508 16.39 -12.37 3.36
C LEU A 508 15.42 -11.65 2.43
N ARG A 509 15.64 -11.74 1.12
CA ARG A 509 14.66 -11.34 0.12
C ARG A 509 14.12 -12.55 -0.58
N TYR A 510 12.81 -12.58 -0.72
CA TYR A 510 12.12 -13.75 -1.19
C TYR A 510 10.79 -13.36 -1.81
N ARG A 511 10.30 -14.19 -2.72
CA ARG A 511 8.93 -14.13 -3.17
C ARG A 511 8.11 -15.03 -2.26
N THR A 512 6.89 -14.60 -1.98
CA THR A 512 5.81 -15.36 -1.32
C THR A 512 4.58 -14.43 -1.32
N PRO A 513 3.34 -14.91 -1.52
CA PRO A 513 2.18 -14.05 -1.41
C PRO A 513 2.03 -13.42 -0.02
N THR A 514 2.06 -12.08 0.06
CA THR A 514 1.84 -11.32 1.30
C THR A 514 0.77 -10.24 1.11
N MET A 515 0.14 -9.82 2.22
CA MET A 515 -0.84 -8.72 2.28
C MET A 515 -0.67 -7.96 3.59
N PRO A 516 -1.23 -6.73 3.72
CA PRO A 516 -1.28 -6.03 5.00
C PRO A 516 -1.81 -6.94 6.12
N GLY A 517 -1.05 -7.08 7.21
CA GLY A 517 -1.34 -8.02 8.31
C GLY A 517 -0.27 -9.12 8.50
N ASN A 518 0.54 -9.42 7.48
CA ASN A 518 1.68 -10.34 7.60
C ASN A 518 2.90 -9.75 8.31
N SER A 519 2.91 -8.46 8.66
CA SER A 519 3.97 -7.87 9.47
C SER A 519 4.15 -8.68 10.76
N GLY A 520 5.37 -9.19 10.96
CA GLY A 520 5.77 -9.95 12.14
C GLY A 520 5.58 -11.45 11.99
N SER A 521 5.16 -11.94 10.82
CA SER A 521 5.05 -13.36 10.53
C SER A 521 6.42 -14.05 10.47
N PRO A 522 6.55 -15.27 11.01
CA PRO A 522 7.77 -16.07 10.84
C PRO A 522 7.94 -16.53 9.38
N VAL A 523 9.18 -16.55 8.92
CA VAL A 523 9.62 -17.09 7.63
C VAL A 523 10.39 -18.38 7.87
N PHE A 524 10.01 -19.45 7.19
CA PHE A 524 10.50 -20.81 7.42
C PHE A 524 11.35 -21.32 6.26
N ASP A 525 12.29 -22.21 6.58
CA ASP A 525 13.02 -23.00 5.59
C ASP A 525 12.17 -24.17 5.02
N ASP A 526 12.74 -24.84 4.03
CA ASP A 526 12.10 -25.89 3.24
C ASP A 526 12.27 -27.32 3.78
N ASN A 527 13.14 -27.53 4.76
CA ASN A 527 13.46 -28.88 5.25
C ASN A 527 12.62 -29.24 6.46
N ASP A 528 12.65 -28.39 7.51
CA ASP A 528 12.16 -28.77 8.84
C ASP A 528 11.25 -27.71 9.48
N TRP A 529 10.76 -26.74 8.71
CA TRP A 529 9.94 -25.62 9.21
C TRP A 529 10.62 -24.87 10.38
N GLN A 530 11.92 -24.63 10.26
CA GLN A 530 12.64 -23.81 11.22
C GLN A 530 12.55 -22.33 10.80
N VAL A 531 12.38 -21.45 11.78
CA VAL A 531 12.31 -20.01 11.53
C VAL A 531 13.70 -19.50 11.17
N ILE A 532 13.81 -18.94 9.97
CA ILE A 532 15.05 -18.38 9.41
C ILE A 532 15.04 -16.85 9.39
N ALA A 533 13.86 -16.23 9.32
CA ALA A 533 13.68 -14.78 9.30
C ALA A 533 12.30 -14.39 9.85
N MET A 534 12.12 -13.09 10.11
CA MET A 534 10.83 -12.48 10.42
C MET A 534 10.45 -11.52 9.29
N HIS A 535 9.22 -11.64 8.78
CA HIS A 535 8.73 -10.80 7.69
C HIS A 535 8.64 -9.34 8.11
N HIS A 536 9.16 -8.44 7.26
CA HIS A 536 9.24 -7.00 7.47
C HIS A 536 8.75 -6.26 6.22
N ALA A 537 8.24 -5.03 6.39
CA ALA A 537 7.77 -4.23 5.27
C ALA A 537 8.96 -3.78 4.41
N GLY A 538 9.09 -4.34 3.21
CA GLY A 538 10.20 -4.04 2.30
C GLY A 538 10.18 -2.59 1.78
N PRO A 539 11.31 -2.09 1.22
CA PRO A 539 11.40 -0.73 0.69
C PRO A 539 10.46 -0.52 -0.53
N PRO A 540 9.97 0.73 -0.75
CA PRO A 540 9.04 1.04 -1.84
C PRO A 540 9.65 0.77 -3.23
N GLN A 541 8.89 0.12 -4.11
CA GLN A 541 9.36 -0.46 -5.38
C GLN A 541 9.58 0.53 -6.55
N LYS A 542 9.81 1.82 -6.30
CA LYS A 542 10.19 2.75 -7.36
C LYS A 542 11.70 2.64 -7.64
N GLY A 543 12.09 1.93 -8.70
CA GLY A 543 13.46 1.95 -9.24
C GLY A 543 14.29 0.65 -9.18
N GLY A 544 13.70 -0.48 -8.78
CA GLY A 544 14.41 -1.77 -8.65
C GLY A 544 15.18 -1.92 -7.32
N LEU A 545 15.29 -3.15 -6.80
CA LEU A 545 15.91 -3.45 -5.51
C LEU A 545 17.40 -3.78 -5.69
N ARG A 546 18.32 -2.99 -5.12
CA ARG A 546 19.76 -3.30 -5.17
C ARG A 546 20.06 -4.64 -4.49
N ASN A 547 20.79 -5.55 -5.13
CA ASN A 547 21.17 -6.85 -4.55
C ASN A 547 21.85 -6.71 -3.17
N LEU A 548 21.59 -7.65 -2.27
CA LEU A 548 22.21 -7.82 -0.96
C LEU A 548 23.65 -8.35 -1.10
N GLY A 549 24.45 -8.20 -0.04
CA GLY A 549 25.82 -8.74 0.03
C GLY A 549 26.82 -8.06 -0.92
N GLY A 550 26.49 -6.89 -1.45
CA GLY A 550 27.39 -6.09 -2.29
C GLY A 550 27.53 -6.54 -3.76
N ARG A 551 26.67 -7.45 -4.22
CA ARG A 551 26.60 -7.85 -5.63
C ARG A 551 26.14 -6.66 -6.49
N SER A 552 26.79 -6.43 -7.64
CA SER A 552 26.43 -5.35 -8.56
C SER A 552 25.11 -5.63 -9.28
N GLY A 553 24.28 -4.62 -9.46
CA GLY A 553 23.01 -4.71 -10.20
C GLY A 553 21.77 -4.45 -9.35
N PHE A 554 20.62 -4.41 -10.02
CA PHE A 554 19.30 -4.24 -9.43
C PHE A 554 18.46 -5.47 -9.76
N MET A 555 17.71 -5.97 -8.79
CA MET A 555 16.58 -6.84 -9.04
C MET A 555 15.43 -6.01 -9.59
N ASN A 556 14.97 -6.35 -10.78
CA ASN A 556 13.80 -5.76 -11.41
C ASN A 556 12.50 -6.46 -11.00
N GLU A 557 12.58 -7.49 -10.16
CA GLU A 557 11.43 -8.26 -9.69
C GLU A 557 10.95 -7.78 -8.31
N PRO A 558 9.61 -7.69 -8.10
CA PRO A 558 9.01 -7.46 -6.79
C PRO A 558 9.44 -8.54 -5.78
N ALA A 559 9.90 -8.14 -4.60
CA ALA A 559 10.31 -9.07 -3.53
C ALA A 559 9.77 -8.62 -2.16
N ASN A 560 9.49 -9.61 -1.30
CA ASN A 560 9.35 -9.38 0.14
C ASN A 560 10.73 -9.25 0.78
N GLU A 561 10.77 -8.63 1.96
CA GLU A 561 11.96 -8.57 2.79
C GLU A 561 11.68 -9.20 4.17
N GLY A 562 12.66 -9.92 4.70
CA GLY A 562 12.64 -10.47 6.04
C GLY A 562 13.96 -10.19 6.75
N VAL A 563 13.87 -9.86 8.04
CA VAL A 563 15.04 -9.70 8.92
C VAL A 563 15.49 -11.10 9.33
N ALA A 564 16.74 -11.48 9.04
CA ALA A 564 17.22 -12.81 9.39
C ALA A 564 17.26 -12.98 10.92
N LEU A 565 16.86 -14.17 11.38
CA LEU A 565 16.77 -14.45 12.80
C LEU A 565 18.15 -14.37 13.49
N ALA A 566 19.23 -14.68 12.77
CA ALA A 566 20.61 -14.49 13.22
C ALA A 566 20.86 -13.08 13.78
N SER A 567 20.39 -12.05 13.07
CA SER A 567 20.62 -10.65 13.45
C SER A 567 19.76 -10.24 14.64
N ILE A 568 18.53 -10.71 14.72
CA ILE A 568 17.66 -10.49 15.89
C ILE A 568 18.28 -11.14 17.14
N ILE A 569 18.72 -12.39 17.05
CA ILE A 569 19.34 -13.11 18.17
C ILE A 569 20.66 -12.47 18.60
N GLN A 570 21.51 -12.07 17.65
CA GLN A 570 22.75 -11.37 17.96
C GLN A 570 22.48 -10.07 18.72
N SER A 571 21.53 -9.26 18.26
CA SER A 571 21.10 -8.03 18.95
C SER A 571 20.63 -8.31 20.39
N ILE A 572 19.82 -9.36 20.59
CA ILE A 572 19.35 -9.76 21.92
C ILE A 572 20.52 -10.19 22.82
N ARG A 573 21.40 -11.05 22.33
CA ARG A 573 22.55 -11.57 23.11
C ARG A 573 23.52 -10.47 23.51
N SER A 574 23.82 -9.54 22.61
CA SER A 574 24.74 -8.42 22.91
C SER A 574 24.26 -7.57 24.09
N LYS A 575 22.94 -7.38 24.24
CA LYS A 575 22.38 -6.61 25.36
C LYS A 575 22.34 -7.41 26.66
N TYR A 576 22.09 -8.72 26.60
CA TYR A 576 22.05 -9.58 27.78
C TYR A 576 23.42 -10.12 28.23
N ALA A 577 24.47 -9.99 27.41
CA ALA A 577 25.85 -10.20 27.81
C ALA A 577 26.40 -9.06 28.69
N VAL A 578 25.79 -7.86 28.63
CA VAL A 578 26.18 -6.67 29.39
C VAL A 578 25.21 -6.48 30.57
N GLY A 579 25.35 -7.30 31.61
CA GLY A 579 24.55 -7.20 32.83
C GLY A 579 25.31 -6.61 34.02
N VAL A 580 24.71 -5.58 34.65
CA VAL A 580 24.91 -5.02 36.00
C VAL A 580 25.64 -3.66 36.09
N ARG A 581 24.86 -2.56 36.13
CA ARG A 581 24.83 -1.53 37.21
C ARG A 581 23.83 -0.41 36.85
N GLY A 582 22.95 -0.06 37.80
CA GLY A 582 22.37 1.29 37.92
C GLY A 582 22.77 1.89 39.28
N PRO A 583 22.28 3.08 39.68
CA PRO A 583 21.86 4.27 38.93
C PRO A 583 22.73 5.52 39.23
N ALA A 584 22.57 6.57 38.41
CA ALA A 584 22.89 8.01 38.56
C ALA A 584 24.02 8.50 39.50
N VAL A 585 25.02 9.25 38.99
CA VAL A 585 25.60 10.49 39.60
C VAL A 585 26.31 11.35 38.53
N ALA A 586 26.20 12.66 38.71
CA ALA A 586 26.66 13.80 37.93
C ALA A 586 28.19 14.03 37.82
N ALA A 587 28.51 14.82 36.78
CA ALA A 587 29.58 15.82 36.60
C ALA A 587 30.86 15.76 37.47
N ALA A 588 32.00 15.61 36.78
CA ALA A 588 33.26 16.26 37.15
C ALA A 588 34.10 16.51 35.88
N ALA A 589 34.56 17.74 35.69
CA ALA A 589 35.38 18.20 34.57
C ALA A 589 36.85 17.69 34.64
N PRO A 590 37.60 17.62 33.53
CA PRO A 590 39.05 17.52 33.58
C PRO A 590 39.74 18.88 33.39
N SER A 591 40.85 19.02 34.11
CA SER A 591 41.81 20.11 34.11
C SER A 591 42.66 20.16 32.84
N ALA A 592 43.17 21.36 32.57
CA ALA A 592 44.06 21.73 31.49
C ALA A 592 45.35 20.89 31.39
N ALA A 593 45.74 20.52 30.17
CA ALA A 593 46.90 21.09 29.46
C ALA A 593 47.20 20.30 28.18
N GLY A 594 47.34 21.02 27.06
CA GLY A 594 48.34 20.74 26.02
C GLY A 594 48.14 19.54 25.12
N GLU A 595 47.26 19.67 24.12
CA GLU A 595 47.40 19.26 22.71
C GLU A 595 46.00 19.42 22.09
N GLN A 596 45.85 20.19 21.00
CA GLN A 596 44.55 20.30 20.32
C GLN A 596 44.27 18.97 19.60
N PRO A 597 43.26 18.18 19.99
CA PRO A 597 42.89 16.98 19.26
C PRO A 597 42.02 17.37 18.06
N ALA A 598 42.18 16.65 16.95
CA ALA A 598 41.23 16.69 15.84
C ALA A 598 39.82 16.42 16.38
N ARG A 599 38.85 17.28 16.03
CA ARG A 599 37.46 17.11 16.48
C ARG A 599 36.89 15.84 15.83
N GLU A 600 36.63 14.80 16.63
CA GLU A 600 36.00 13.56 16.18
C GLU A 600 34.60 13.82 15.59
N ALA A 601 34.29 13.14 14.47
CA ALA A 601 32.99 13.21 13.80
C ALA A 601 31.87 12.64 14.70
N LEU A 602 30.71 13.30 14.72
CA LEU A 602 29.58 12.85 15.55
C LEU A 602 29.03 11.51 15.06
N THR A 603 28.77 10.60 16.00
CA THR A 603 28.06 9.37 15.69
C THR A 603 26.60 9.66 15.32
N PRO A 604 25.92 8.79 14.54
CA PRO A 604 24.49 8.97 14.21
C PRO A 604 23.57 9.10 15.43
N GLY A 605 23.90 8.42 16.55
CA GLY A 605 23.16 8.53 17.80
C GLY A 605 23.32 9.90 18.48
N GLU A 606 24.52 10.48 18.43
CA GLU A 606 24.77 11.83 18.95
C GLU A 606 24.14 12.91 18.07
N LEU A 607 24.14 12.73 16.74
CA LEU A 607 23.44 13.61 15.81
C LEU A 607 21.92 13.57 16.06
N ALA A 608 21.33 12.39 16.25
CA ALA A 608 19.92 12.25 16.59
C ALA A 608 19.57 12.86 17.95
N ALA A 609 20.43 12.70 18.97
CA ALA A 609 20.26 13.34 20.27
C ALA A 609 20.31 14.87 20.15
N LYS A 610 21.25 15.42 19.38
CA LYS A 610 21.37 16.87 19.12
C LYS A 610 20.19 17.41 18.28
N LEU A 611 19.69 16.66 17.31
CA LEU A 611 18.50 17.02 16.51
C LEU A 611 17.21 17.03 17.35
N ASN A 612 17.14 16.24 18.42
CA ASN A 612 16.00 16.22 19.34
C ASN A 612 16.13 17.24 20.50
N ASP A 613 17.33 17.80 20.73
CA ASP A 613 17.56 18.81 21.76
C ASP A 613 17.13 20.21 21.28
N LEU A 614 16.00 20.70 21.79
CA LEU A 614 15.42 21.99 21.40
C LEU A 614 16.25 23.21 21.83
N ASP A 615 17.26 23.05 22.68
CA ASP A 615 18.14 24.14 23.12
C ASP A 615 19.32 24.37 22.17
N ILE A 616 19.57 23.46 21.24
CA ILE A 616 20.64 23.57 20.24
C ILE A 616 20.11 24.24 18.95
N PRO A 617 20.55 25.44 18.56
CA PRO A 617 20.14 26.05 17.29
C PRO A 617 20.46 25.14 16.09
N GLU A 618 19.55 25.04 15.12
CA GLU A 618 19.74 24.22 13.93
C GLU A 618 20.98 24.65 13.11
N GLU A 619 21.38 25.92 13.18
CA GLU A 619 22.60 26.46 12.56
C GLU A 619 23.87 25.81 13.11
N LEU A 620 23.89 25.45 14.40
CA LEU A 620 25.00 24.74 15.01
C LEU A 620 25.04 23.26 14.63
N LEU A 621 23.93 22.72 14.11
CA LEU A 621 23.84 21.35 13.62
C LEU A 621 24.36 21.23 12.18
N ALA A 622 24.33 22.33 11.40
CA ALA A 622 24.77 22.35 10.01
C ALA A 622 26.25 21.98 9.83
N GLY A 623 27.12 22.40 10.75
CA GLY A 623 28.56 22.05 10.73
C GLY A 623 28.86 20.57 11.03
N HIS A 624 27.84 19.79 11.39
CA HIS A 624 27.94 18.38 11.71
C HIS A 624 27.34 17.46 10.65
N VAL A 625 26.86 18.02 9.54
CA VAL A 625 26.26 17.29 8.42
C VAL A 625 26.72 17.87 7.07
N MET A 626 26.62 17.13 5.98
CA MET A 626 26.82 17.56 4.59
C MET A 626 25.74 16.95 3.69
N LEU A 627 25.50 17.46 2.48
CA LEU A 627 24.55 16.82 1.57
C LEU A 627 25.13 15.50 1.04
N ASP A 628 24.30 14.46 0.98
CA ASP A 628 24.62 13.21 0.31
C ASP A 628 24.94 13.51 -1.18
N PRO A 629 26.08 13.04 -1.72
CA PRO A 629 26.41 13.24 -3.14
C PRO A 629 25.32 12.75 -4.12
N GLY A 630 24.51 11.77 -3.72
CA GLY A 630 23.35 11.26 -4.46
C GLY A 630 22.02 12.01 -4.21
N SER A 631 21.99 12.95 -3.26
CA SER A 631 20.81 13.74 -2.85
C SER A 631 20.10 14.41 -4.03
N ASP A 632 18.78 14.29 -4.11
CA ASP A 632 17.97 14.99 -5.11
C ASP A 632 17.55 16.38 -4.61
N ALA A 633 17.44 17.41 -5.45
CA ALA A 633 17.03 18.75 -5.01
C ALA A 633 15.59 18.76 -4.52
N PHE A 634 14.76 17.89 -5.09
CA PHE A 634 13.38 17.71 -4.70
C PHE A 634 13.23 16.65 -3.59
N SER A 635 14.32 16.05 -3.10
CA SER A 635 14.31 15.16 -1.93
C SER A 635 15.69 15.15 -1.26
N PRO A 636 16.07 16.27 -0.61
CA PRO A 636 17.42 16.45 -0.14
C PRO A 636 17.74 15.52 1.03
N ARG A 637 18.89 14.83 0.96
CA ARG A 637 19.43 13.92 1.96
C ARG A 637 20.71 14.53 2.52
N ILE A 638 20.78 14.71 3.84
CA ILE A 638 22.01 15.15 4.52
C ILE A 638 22.82 13.88 4.87
N VAL A 639 24.06 13.93 5.38
CA VAL A 639 24.90 12.84 5.94
C VAL A 639 25.83 13.45 7.02
N PRO A 640 26.27 12.79 8.11
CA PRO A 640 27.27 13.37 9.02
C PRO A 640 28.54 13.91 8.35
N SER A 641 29.01 15.07 8.81
CA SER A 641 30.25 15.70 8.32
C SER A 641 31.47 15.19 9.08
N HIS A 642 32.52 14.81 8.35
CA HIS A 642 33.79 14.32 8.91
C HIS A 642 34.80 15.44 9.24
N ASP A 643 34.51 16.73 8.93
CA ASP A 643 35.36 17.87 9.28
C ASP A 643 34.55 19.18 9.50
N PRO A 644 34.37 19.67 10.75
CA PRO A 644 33.51 20.82 11.06
C PRO A 644 34.08 22.21 10.69
N GLY A 645 35.22 22.30 9.98
CA GLY A 645 35.97 23.56 9.80
C GLY A 645 35.80 24.30 8.46
N THR A 646 35.28 23.67 7.41
CA THR A 646 35.52 24.11 6.01
C THR A 646 34.25 24.49 5.23
N VAL A 647 33.15 24.81 5.92
CA VAL A 647 31.83 25.06 5.28
C VAL A 647 31.71 26.46 4.62
N GLN A 648 32.83 27.17 4.41
CA GLN A 648 32.84 28.36 3.55
C GLN A 648 33.85 28.14 2.42
N HIS A 649 33.34 28.08 1.18
CA HIS A 649 34.07 27.89 -0.08
C HIS A 649 34.50 26.47 -0.45
N ILE A 650 33.60 25.72 -1.10
CA ILE A 650 34.03 24.75 -2.12
C ILE A 650 33.50 25.24 -3.48
N GLN A 651 34.32 26.02 -4.17
CA GLN A 651 34.13 26.35 -5.59
C GLN A 651 34.80 25.28 -6.46
N ARG A 652 33.97 24.41 -7.05
CA ARG A 652 33.96 23.90 -8.43
C ARG A 652 35.21 23.51 -9.25
N ARG A 653 36.46 23.49 -8.77
CA ARG A 653 37.62 23.23 -9.66
C ARG A 653 38.43 21.95 -9.47
N ASP A 654 38.24 21.19 -8.39
CA ASP A 654 39.20 20.12 -8.05
C ASP A 654 38.72 18.68 -8.33
N LEU A 655 37.61 18.49 -9.06
CA LEU A 655 37.05 17.15 -9.36
C LEU A 655 37.33 16.64 -10.79
N LEU A 656 38.17 17.34 -11.55
CA LEU A 656 38.56 16.97 -12.91
C LEU A 656 40.08 17.03 -13.06
N ASP A 657 40.81 16.14 -12.39
CA ASP A 657 42.11 15.61 -12.84
C ASP A 657 42.52 14.46 -11.89
N GLY A 658 42.81 13.28 -12.46
CA GLY A 658 42.98 12.05 -11.70
C GLY A 658 44.39 11.85 -11.13
N ALA A 659 44.49 11.06 -10.04
CA ALA A 659 45.56 10.09 -9.81
C ALA A 659 45.30 9.24 -8.55
N GLU A 660 45.33 7.93 -8.76
CA GLU A 660 45.95 6.86 -7.97
C GLU A 660 45.69 6.67 -6.46
N THR A 661 45.73 5.38 -6.13
CA THR A 661 45.45 4.71 -4.87
C THR A 661 46.26 5.23 -3.68
N ASP A 662 45.61 5.38 -2.52
CA ASP A 662 46.15 4.78 -1.31
C ASP A 662 45.03 4.34 -0.36
N GLY A 663 45.19 3.13 0.18
CA GLY A 663 44.18 2.46 0.98
C GLY A 663 44.06 3.07 2.37
N ARG A 664 42.90 3.67 2.67
CA ARG A 664 42.31 3.85 4.01
C ARG A 664 40.79 3.89 3.85
N ALA A 665 40.11 3.18 4.74
CA ALA A 665 38.66 2.99 4.81
C ALA A 665 37.88 4.32 4.89
N GLU A 666 36.55 4.28 4.67
CA GLU A 666 35.44 5.04 5.33
C GLU A 666 34.18 5.18 4.40
N PRO A 667 32.95 5.54 4.86
CA PRO A 667 31.86 4.58 5.10
C PRO A 667 30.46 5.12 4.67
N GLU A 668 30.11 5.13 3.39
CA GLU A 668 28.93 5.93 2.95
C GLU A 668 27.55 5.25 3.16
N SER A 669 27.46 3.92 3.17
CA SER A 669 26.16 3.20 3.09
C SER A 669 25.31 3.25 4.37
N ALA A 670 25.96 3.36 5.53
CA ALA A 670 25.32 3.46 6.85
C ALA A 670 24.74 4.85 7.11
N LEU A 671 25.40 5.84 6.50
CA LEU A 671 25.10 7.25 6.63
C LEU A 671 23.73 7.49 6.02
N ILE A 672 23.56 7.24 4.72
CA ILE A 672 22.38 7.52 3.88
C ILE A 672 21.04 7.01 4.46
N VAL A 673 21.04 5.88 5.18
CA VAL A 673 19.84 5.31 5.83
C VAL A 673 19.32 6.17 6.99
N ALA A 674 20.20 6.91 7.68
CA ALA A 674 19.80 7.80 8.78
C ALA A 674 19.08 9.09 8.33
N LEU A 675 19.05 9.41 7.02
CA LEU A 675 18.82 10.78 6.55
C LEU A 675 17.58 10.90 5.65
N ALA A 676 17.04 9.78 5.16
CA ALA A 676 15.69 9.74 4.63
C ALA A 676 14.61 10.01 5.72
N ALA A 677 14.99 9.96 7.01
CA ALA A 677 14.14 10.21 8.18
C ALA A 677 14.10 11.71 8.63
N ILE A 678 14.69 12.63 7.87
CA ILE A 678 14.91 14.02 8.35
C ILE A 678 13.66 14.89 8.27
N ASN A 679 12.86 14.77 7.22
CA ASN A 679 11.63 15.56 7.08
C ASN A 679 10.71 15.41 8.30
N PRO A 680 10.41 14.18 8.77
CA PRO A 680 9.68 13.97 10.02
C PRO A 680 10.37 14.52 11.27
N ILE A 681 11.69 14.38 11.39
CA ILE A 681 12.47 14.85 12.57
C ILE A 681 12.48 16.38 12.63
N ILE A 682 12.82 17.07 11.55
CA ILE A 682 12.82 18.54 11.48
C ILE A 682 11.41 19.08 11.71
N ARG A 683 10.39 18.44 11.12
CA ARG A 683 8.99 18.79 11.34
C ARG A 683 8.60 18.67 12.82
N ALA A 684 8.91 17.54 13.44
CA ALA A 684 8.64 17.32 14.87
C ALA A 684 9.37 18.35 15.75
N ARG A 685 10.63 18.66 15.44
CA ARG A 685 11.41 19.70 16.11
C ARG A 685 10.76 21.08 16.01
N ARG A 686 10.34 21.50 14.81
CA ARG A 686 9.66 22.79 14.57
C ARG A 686 8.32 22.88 15.28
N GLN A 687 7.54 21.80 15.28
CA GLN A 687 6.29 21.72 16.03
C GLN A 687 6.52 21.82 17.55
N ALA A 688 7.57 21.19 18.07
CA ALA A 688 7.94 21.32 19.47
C ALA A 688 8.40 22.75 19.82
N MET A 689 9.13 23.42 18.92
CA MET A 689 9.49 24.84 19.07
C MET A 689 8.26 25.76 19.08
N TYR A 690 7.26 25.50 18.24
CA TYR A 690 5.97 26.20 18.29
C TYR A 690 5.32 26.07 19.67
N TRP A 691 5.18 24.84 20.19
CA TRP A 691 4.58 24.61 21.50
C TRP A 691 5.38 25.24 22.63
N ARG A 692 6.72 25.23 22.55
CA ARG A 692 7.59 25.95 23.50
C ARG A 692 7.32 27.45 23.48
N LYS A 693 7.23 28.06 22.30
CA LYS A 693 6.96 29.51 22.14
C LYS A 693 5.58 29.90 22.66
N VAL A 694 4.54 29.10 22.38
CA VAL A 694 3.15 29.41 22.76
C VAL A 694 2.84 29.06 24.22
N GLN A 695 3.19 27.86 24.69
CA GLN A 695 2.80 27.39 26.03
C GLN A 695 3.75 27.85 27.13
N ARG A 696 5.07 27.77 26.90
CA ARG A 696 6.08 28.16 27.90
C ARG A 696 6.46 29.64 27.79
N GLY A 697 6.51 30.16 26.56
CA GLY A 697 6.85 31.56 26.28
C GLY A 697 5.68 32.54 26.39
N GLY A 698 4.43 32.07 26.49
CA GLY A 698 3.25 32.93 26.62
C GLY A 698 3.02 33.86 25.43
N TRP A 699 3.37 33.41 24.21
CA TRP A 699 3.29 34.20 22.99
C TRP A 699 1.89 34.81 22.74
N LYS A 700 1.84 36.13 22.50
CA LYS A 700 0.61 36.89 22.22
C LYS A 700 0.53 37.46 20.80
N GLY A 701 1.55 37.24 19.98
CA GLY A 701 1.57 37.67 18.59
C GLY A 701 0.79 36.72 17.66
N LEU A 702 0.82 37.02 16.36
CA LEU A 702 0.14 36.21 15.35
C LEU A 702 0.67 34.77 15.31
N ARG A 703 -0.25 33.83 15.05
CA ARG A 703 0.00 32.39 14.95
C ARG A 703 -0.38 31.89 13.56
N PHE A 704 0.45 31.05 12.97
CA PHE A 704 0.22 30.50 11.65
C PHE A 704 0.35 28.97 11.64
N VAL A 705 -0.37 28.34 10.72
CA VAL A 705 -0.06 26.97 10.26
C VAL A 705 0.62 27.10 8.91
N ALA A 706 1.75 26.42 8.71
CA ALA A 706 2.48 26.42 7.44
C ALA A 706 2.44 25.01 6.82
N GLU A 707 1.93 24.91 5.61
CA GLU A 707 1.98 23.70 4.78
C GLU A 707 2.86 24.00 3.57
N GLY A 708 3.79 23.11 3.23
CA GLY A 708 4.57 23.37 2.03
C GLY A 708 5.80 22.51 1.74
N ASP A 709 6.51 22.89 0.70
CA ASP A 709 7.66 22.17 0.15
C ASP A 709 9.02 22.62 0.72
N SER A 710 10.09 22.40 -0.04
CA SER A 710 11.47 22.70 0.33
C SER A 710 11.78 24.19 0.52
N TRP A 711 10.94 25.11 0.04
CA TRP A 711 11.08 26.55 0.32
C TRP A 711 10.58 26.93 1.72
N PHE A 712 9.77 26.07 2.33
CA PHE A 712 9.29 26.20 3.71
C PHE A 712 9.99 25.25 4.67
N GLN A 713 10.53 24.14 4.19
CA GLN A 713 11.36 23.22 4.97
C GLN A 713 12.48 22.64 4.11
N TYR A 714 13.61 23.35 4.02
CA TYR A 714 14.86 22.76 3.53
C TYR A 714 15.61 22.13 4.71
N PRO A 715 16.42 21.07 4.50
CA PRO A 715 17.27 20.54 5.58
C PRO A 715 18.19 21.59 6.18
N ILE A 716 18.82 21.26 7.33
CA ILE A 716 19.50 22.19 8.25
C ILE A 716 20.65 23.05 7.68
N PHE A 717 20.98 22.95 6.39
CA PHE A 717 22.02 23.71 5.70
C PHE A 717 21.71 25.18 5.46
N VAL A 718 20.43 25.52 5.39
CA VAL A 718 20.00 26.90 5.19
C VAL A 718 18.90 27.28 6.17
N LYS A 719 18.87 28.55 6.55
CA LYS A 719 17.74 29.13 7.27
C LYS A 719 16.65 29.43 6.25
N ASP A 720 15.69 28.51 6.12
CA ASP A 720 14.57 28.67 5.19
C ASP A 720 13.57 29.76 5.59
N THR A 721 12.59 29.99 4.71
CA THR A 721 11.55 31.03 4.88
C THR A 721 10.84 30.93 6.23
N ILE A 722 10.42 29.73 6.64
CA ILE A 722 9.66 29.54 7.89
C ILE A 722 10.54 29.79 9.10
N ARG A 723 11.82 29.41 9.06
CA ARG A 723 12.76 29.73 10.13
C ARG A 723 13.02 31.23 10.26
N HIS A 724 13.11 31.97 9.16
CA HIS A 724 13.18 33.44 9.23
C HIS A 724 11.91 34.08 9.77
N LEU A 725 10.73 33.57 9.40
CA LEU A 725 9.44 34.10 9.87
C LEU A 725 9.12 33.72 11.33
N SER A 726 9.71 32.62 11.82
CA SER A 726 9.52 32.15 13.20
C SER A 726 10.17 33.07 14.24
N ASP A 727 11.00 34.03 13.82
CA ASP A 727 11.49 35.10 14.69
C ASP A 727 10.32 36.05 15.05
N ASP A 728 9.49 36.42 14.07
CA ASP A 728 8.40 37.40 14.21
C ASP A 728 7.05 36.78 14.58
N TYR A 729 6.83 35.50 14.27
CA TYR A 729 5.54 34.82 14.39
C TYR A 729 5.66 33.47 15.10
N ALA A 730 4.54 32.89 15.57
CA ALA A 730 4.52 31.50 16.03
C ALA A 730 3.94 30.60 14.94
N ILE A 731 4.75 29.71 14.36
CA ILE A 731 4.38 28.95 13.17
C ILE A 731 4.41 27.45 13.48
N TYR A 732 3.26 26.79 13.31
CA TYR A 732 3.15 25.33 13.36
C TYR A 732 3.36 24.76 11.96
N SER A 733 4.53 24.17 11.71
CA SER A 733 4.93 23.71 10.37
C SER A 733 4.56 22.25 10.11
N LEU A 734 3.86 22.01 9.01
CA LEU A 734 3.59 20.71 8.38
C LEU A 734 4.49 20.45 7.17
N ALA A 735 5.24 21.47 6.73
CA ALA A 735 6.05 21.42 5.53
C ALA A 735 7.05 20.25 5.49
N GLY A 736 7.47 19.88 4.29
CA GLY A 736 8.48 18.86 4.03
C GLY A 736 9.10 19.03 2.66
N ALA A 737 10.42 18.89 2.56
CA ALA A 737 11.09 18.94 1.26
C ALA A 737 10.57 17.82 0.36
N GLY A 738 10.24 18.15 -0.89
CA GLY A 738 9.71 17.20 -1.88
C GLY A 738 8.19 16.99 -1.87
N ASP A 739 7.46 17.69 -1.01
CA ASP A 739 6.01 17.55 -0.95
C ASP A 739 5.31 18.22 -2.17
N THR A 740 4.18 17.66 -2.61
CA THR A 740 3.45 18.11 -3.81
C THR A 740 2.11 18.73 -3.45
N MET A 741 1.62 19.68 -4.23
CA MET A 741 0.30 20.29 -3.99
C MET A 741 -0.83 19.27 -4.04
N ARG A 742 -0.70 18.22 -4.88
CA ARG A 742 -1.64 17.09 -4.89
C ARG A 742 -1.70 16.40 -3.52
N HIS A 743 -0.54 16.07 -2.94
CA HIS A 743 -0.48 15.40 -1.65
C HIS A 743 -1.07 16.29 -0.54
N MET A 744 -0.65 17.56 -0.47
CA MET A 744 -1.15 18.54 0.51
C MET A 744 -2.67 18.72 0.45
N ALA A 745 -3.26 18.73 -0.75
CA ALA A 745 -4.71 18.83 -0.91
C ALA A 745 -5.47 17.56 -0.47
N SER A 746 -4.85 16.38 -0.58
CA SER A 746 -5.51 15.09 -0.29
C SER A 746 -5.30 14.56 1.13
N SER A 747 -4.25 14.98 1.83
CA SER A 747 -3.88 14.45 3.16
C SER A 747 -4.83 14.89 4.28
N GLY A 748 -5.41 16.09 4.13
CA GLY A 748 -6.25 16.73 5.15
C GLY A 748 -5.49 17.19 6.40
N ASP A 749 -4.17 17.18 6.40
CA ASP A 749 -3.37 17.48 7.59
C ASP A 749 -3.40 18.96 7.98
N VAL A 750 -3.37 19.87 7.00
CA VAL A 750 -3.54 21.30 7.25
C VAL A 750 -4.90 21.61 7.89
N LEU A 751 -5.96 20.90 7.50
CA LEU A 751 -7.30 21.07 8.08
C LEU A 751 -7.30 20.65 9.56
N LYS A 752 -6.73 19.49 9.88
CA LYS A 752 -6.58 19.03 11.28
C LYS A 752 -5.76 20.03 12.11
N ALA A 753 -4.67 20.57 11.54
CA ALA A 753 -3.84 21.55 12.22
C ALA A 753 -4.58 22.87 12.44
N ILE A 754 -5.37 23.36 11.48
CA ILE A 754 -6.21 24.55 11.66
C ILE A 754 -7.19 24.35 12.83
N GLU A 755 -7.81 23.18 12.96
CA GLU A 755 -8.72 22.87 14.06
C GLU A 755 -8.03 22.88 15.43
N GLN A 756 -6.84 22.28 15.49
CA GLN A 756 -6.06 22.14 16.71
C GLN A 756 -5.43 23.47 17.15
N ILE A 757 -4.85 24.20 16.20
CA ILE A 757 -4.04 25.39 16.47
C ILE A 757 -4.88 26.66 16.55
N ARG A 758 -5.97 26.71 15.78
CA ARG A 758 -6.78 27.92 15.53
C ARG A 758 -5.89 29.12 15.18
N PRO A 759 -5.17 29.05 14.04
CA PRO A 759 -4.22 30.09 13.65
C PRO A 759 -4.93 31.37 13.17
N ASP A 760 -4.18 32.47 13.08
CA ASP A 760 -4.62 33.74 12.49
C ASP A 760 -4.49 33.73 10.95
N GLY A 761 -3.66 32.82 10.40
CA GLY A 761 -3.56 32.57 8.98
C GLY A 761 -2.84 31.26 8.62
N VAL A 762 -2.88 30.90 7.35
CA VAL A 762 -2.18 29.74 6.77
C VAL A 762 -1.12 30.23 5.79
N LEU A 763 0.07 29.64 5.85
CA LEU A 763 1.13 29.86 4.87
C LEU A 763 1.18 28.63 3.95
N LEU A 764 1.23 28.85 2.63
CA LEU A 764 1.31 27.78 1.63
C LEU A 764 2.54 27.95 0.71
N SER A 765 3.29 26.87 0.51
CA SER A 765 4.36 26.76 -0.50
C SER A 765 4.24 25.44 -1.25
N GLY A 766 4.03 25.45 -2.56
CA GLY A 766 3.97 24.21 -3.32
C GLY A 766 3.75 24.44 -4.82
N GLY A 767 4.11 23.44 -5.61
CA GLY A 767 4.05 23.46 -7.07
C GLY A 767 5.41 23.28 -7.74
N GLY A 768 6.52 23.56 -7.07
CA GLY A 768 7.87 23.35 -7.59
C GLY A 768 8.15 21.86 -7.88
N ASN A 769 7.81 20.98 -6.93
CA ASN A 769 7.95 19.53 -7.09
C ASN A 769 6.97 18.97 -8.15
N ASP A 770 5.75 19.51 -8.20
CA ASP A 770 4.74 19.12 -9.18
C ASP A 770 5.15 19.50 -10.62
N LEU A 771 5.88 20.61 -10.79
CA LEU A 771 6.32 21.11 -12.10
C LEU A 771 7.73 20.69 -12.49
N LEU A 772 8.63 20.36 -11.56
CA LEU A 772 10.04 20.11 -11.89
C LEU A 772 10.59 18.80 -11.28
N GLY A 773 9.87 18.17 -10.36
CA GLY A 773 10.28 16.94 -9.68
C GLY A 773 10.37 15.73 -10.61
N GLU A 774 11.13 14.70 -10.19
CA GLU A 774 11.36 13.44 -10.93
C GLU A 774 11.81 13.64 -12.41
N GLY A 775 12.41 14.79 -12.75
CA GLY A 775 12.86 15.11 -14.11
C GLY A 775 11.76 15.61 -15.06
N ALA A 776 10.60 16.02 -14.54
CA ALA A 776 9.44 16.50 -15.30
C ALA A 776 9.78 17.65 -16.27
N LEU A 777 10.80 18.46 -15.98
CA LEU A 777 11.29 19.52 -16.87
C LEU A 777 11.51 19.04 -18.31
N ASN A 778 12.00 17.82 -18.52
CA ASN A 778 12.22 17.25 -19.86
C ASN A 778 10.93 17.09 -20.69
N LEU A 779 9.77 16.95 -20.02
CA LEU A 779 8.47 16.85 -20.68
C LEU A 779 8.04 18.18 -21.30
N TYR A 780 8.51 19.30 -20.72
CA TYR A 780 8.18 20.65 -21.17
C TYR A 780 9.20 21.20 -22.15
N LEU A 781 10.42 20.66 -22.20
CA LEU A 781 11.47 21.14 -23.08
C LEU A 781 11.36 20.56 -24.50
N ARG A 782 11.48 21.42 -25.51
CA ARG A 782 11.64 21.04 -26.92
C ARG A 782 13.12 21.01 -27.29
N ALA A 783 13.49 20.11 -28.20
CA ALA A 783 14.80 20.12 -28.82
C ALA A 783 15.10 21.49 -29.45
N TYR A 784 16.22 22.08 -29.05
CA TYR A 784 16.64 23.41 -29.44
C TYR A 784 16.93 23.49 -30.93
N ARG A 785 16.42 24.55 -31.57
CA ARG A 785 16.78 24.96 -32.92
C ARG A 785 17.48 26.32 -32.86
N PRO A 786 18.53 26.55 -33.66
CA PRO A 786 19.21 27.84 -33.69
C PRO A 786 18.21 28.99 -33.89
N GLY A 787 18.22 29.96 -32.97
CA GLY A 787 17.32 31.11 -32.98
C GLY A 787 15.98 30.92 -32.25
N ASP A 788 15.73 29.77 -31.63
CA ASP A 788 14.57 29.60 -30.72
C ASP A 788 14.65 30.58 -29.54
N ASP A 789 13.55 31.28 -29.27
CA ASP A 789 13.36 32.07 -28.06
C ASP A 789 12.94 31.17 -26.87
N PRO A 790 12.95 31.67 -25.61
CA PRO A 790 12.62 30.85 -24.44
C PRO A 790 11.24 30.20 -24.50
N ARG A 791 10.25 30.84 -25.13
CA ARG A 791 8.89 30.31 -25.26
C ARG A 791 8.83 29.20 -26.29
N ALA A 792 9.53 29.37 -27.40
CA ALA A 792 9.65 28.37 -28.44
C ALA A 792 10.32 27.09 -27.93
N CYS A 793 11.14 27.17 -26.88
CA CYS A 793 11.74 26.02 -26.21
C CYS A 793 10.77 25.24 -25.30
N LEU A 794 9.57 25.77 -25.03
CA LEU A 794 8.57 25.15 -24.15
C LEU A 794 7.44 24.49 -24.95
N LYS A 795 7.00 23.32 -24.49
CA LYS A 795 5.90 22.53 -25.06
C LYS A 795 4.58 22.81 -24.32
N GLU A 796 3.48 22.54 -25.02
CA GLU A 796 2.11 22.70 -24.50
C GLU A 796 1.81 21.96 -23.17
N PRO A 797 2.37 20.78 -22.85
CA PRO A 797 2.10 20.10 -21.57
C PRO A 797 2.44 20.92 -20.32
N LEU A 798 3.27 21.96 -20.43
CA LEU A 798 3.57 22.86 -19.31
C LEU A 798 2.30 23.56 -18.80
N GLU A 799 1.43 24.04 -19.69
CA GLU A 799 0.20 24.73 -19.30
C GLU A 799 -0.79 23.79 -18.61
N GLN A 800 -0.82 22.52 -19.03
CA GLN A 800 -1.64 21.49 -18.40
C GLN A 800 -1.13 21.15 -17.00
N ALA A 801 0.20 21.03 -16.83
CA ALA A 801 0.84 20.81 -15.54
C ALA A 801 0.58 21.99 -14.59
N ILE A 802 0.78 23.24 -15.04
CA ILE A 802 0.43 24.43 -14.26
C ILE A 802 -1.05 24.42 -13.90
N GLY A 803 -1.94 24.12 -14.85
CA GLY A 803 -3.39 24.03 -14.62
C GLY A 803 -3.75 23.02 -13.54
N GLN A 804 -3.08 21.87 -13.51
CA GLN A 804 -3.29 20.83 -12.50
C GLN A 804 -2.84 21.27 -11.10
N VAL A 805 -1.67 21.92 -10.99
CA VAL A 805 -1.19 22.46 -9.71
C VAL A 805 -2.16 23.52 -9.17
N ILE A 806 -2.62 24.41 -10.05
CA ILE A 806 -3.60 25.46 -9.71
C ILE A 806 -4.93 24.85 -9.27
N TYR A 807 -5.38 23.75 -9.87
CA TYR A 807 -6.56 23.03 -9.42
C TYR A 807 -6.42 22.53 -7.97
N PHE A 808 -5.26 21.98 -7.59
CA PHE A 808 -5.05 21.52 -6.20
C PHE A 808 -4.96 22.66 -5.20
N TYR A 809 -4.37 23.80 -5.58
CA TYR A 809 -4.48 25.03 -4.79
C TYR A 809 -5.94 25.43 -4.56
N LYS A 810 -6.76 25.39 -5.62
CA LYS A 810 -8.18 25.72 -5.54
C LYS A 810 -8.90 24.83 -4.52
N VAL A 811 -8.73 23.50 -4.63
CA VAL A 811 -9.34 22.53 -3.70
C VAL A 811 -8.93 22.83 -2.26
N LEU A 812 -7.63 23.03 -2.01
CA LEU A 812 -7.12 23.27 -0.67
C LEU A 812 -7.61 24.59 -0.08
N ILE A 813 -7.62 25.67 -0.87
CA ILE A 813 -8.16 26.98 -0.45
C ILE A 813 -9.65 26.85 -0.10
N GLU A 814 -10.45 26.20 -0.96
CA GLU A 814 -11.88 26.01 -0.73
C GLU A 814 -12.14 25.17 0.52
N ASP A 815 -11.35 24.13 0.78
CA ASP A 815 -11.46 23.30 1.98
C ASP A 815 -11.11 24.08 3.25
N ILE A 816 -10.04 24.88 3.22
CA ILE A 816 -9.66 25.76 4.33
C ILE A 816 -10.78 26.77 4.62
N LEU A 817 -11.30 27.45 3.60
CA LEU A 817 -12.34 28.47 3.78
C LEU A 817 -13.71 27.89 4.11
N ARG A 818 -13.99 26.66 3.70
CA ARG A 818 -15.18 25.94 4.17
C ARG A 818 -15.09 25.64 5.67
N ARG A 819 -13.89 25.41 6.17
CA ARG A 819 -13.65 25.14 7.59
C ARG A 819 -13.62 26.40 8.45
N ASP A 820 -12.96 27.44 7.97
CA ASP A 820 -12.92 28.77 8.59
C ASP A 820 -12.96 29.87 7.51
N PRO A 821 -14.14 30.45 7.23
CA PRO A 821 -14.32 31.47 6.19
C PRO A 821 -13.57 32.78 6.44
N LYS A 822 -13.06 33.02 7.65
CA LYS A 822 -12.38 34.28 8.00
C LYS A 822 -10.86 34.19 7.87
N LEU A 823 -10.33 32.98 7.73
CA LEU A 823 -8.91 32.72 7.75
C LEU A 823 -8.22 33.37 6.55
N LYS A 824 -7.00 33.89 6.78
CA LYS A 824 -6.16 34.48 5.74
C LYS A 824 -5.14 33.45 5.25
N ILE A 825 -5.07 33.27 3.94
CA ILE A 825 -4.17 32.31 3.29
C ILE A 825 -3.11 33.11 2.53
N PHE A 826 -1.84 32.87 2.85
CA PHE A 826 -0.70 33.50 2.19
C PHE A 826 0.05 32.44 1.40
N ALA A 827 0.00 32.51 0.07
CA ALA A 827 0.73 31.59 -0.80
C ALA A 827 1.70 32.37 -1.69
N HIS A 828 2.86 31.80 -1.98
CA HIS A 828 3.88 32.47 -2.79
C HIS A 828 4.13 31.80 -4.13
N GLY A 829 4.58 32.59 -5.11
CA GLY A 829 5.31 32.07 -6.26
C GLY A 829 6.80 31.95 -5.93
N TYR A 830 7.58 31.26 -6.77
CA TYR A 830 9.03 31.15 -6.59
C TYR A 830 9.78 32.32 -7.26
N ASP A 831 11.07 32.46 -6.98
CA ASP A 831 11.96 33.28 -7.82
C ASP A 831 12.54 32.44 -8.97
N ARG A 832 13.21 33.11 -9.92
CA ARG A 832 13.82 32.48 -11.10
C ARG A 832 15.05 31.71 -10.66
N GLY A 833 14.95 30.38 -10.64
CA GLY A 833 16.07 29.48 -10.33
C GLY A 833 17.32 29.80 -11.16
N TRP A 834 18.47 29.32 -10.68
CA TRP A 834 19.78 29.61 -11.25
C TRP A 834 20.35 28.39 -11.99
N PRO A 835 19.91 28.09 -13.24
CA PRO A 835 20.51 27.03 -14.02
C PRO A 835 21.99 27.31 -14.29
N ASP A 836 22.80 26.27 -14.18
CA ASP A 836 24.27 26.39 -14.20
C ASP A 836 24.93 25.42 -15.19
N GLY A 837 24.31 25.27 -16.37
CA GLY A 837 24.83 24.50 -17.50
C GLY A 837 25.22 23.08 -17.11
N GLU A 838 26.44 22.66 -17.48
CA GLU A 838 26.96 21.29 -17.24
C GLU A 838 27.11 20.96 -15.76
N SER A 839 27.26 22.00 -14.94
CA SER A 839 27.43 21.86 -13.49
C SER A 839 26.11 21.97 -12.72
N GLY A 840 25.00 22.10 -13.44
CA GLY A 840 23.66 22.23 -12.92
C GLY A 840 22.86 20.95 -13.11
N ARG A 841 22.63 20.19 -12.04
CA ARG A 841 22.03 18.85 -12.11
C ARG A 841 20.56 18.82 -12.50
N TRP A 842 19.77 19.81 -12.07
CA TRP A 842 18.31 19.76 -12.08
C TRP A 842 17.68 20.66 -13.15
N LEU A 843 18.32 21.78 -13.47
CA LEU A 843 17.88 22.67 -14.55
C LEU A 843 18.83 22.64 -15.74
N GLY A 844 20.13 22.79 -15.50
CA GLY A 844 21.16 22.86 -16.53
C GLY A 844 21.27 21.61 -17.41
N LEU A 845 21.54 20.45 -16.82
CA LEU A 845 21.75 19.17 -17.53
C LEU A 845 20.53 18.73 -18.36
N PRO A 846 19.29 18.79 -17.85
CA PRO A 846 18.09 18.52 -18.67
C PRO A 846 17.97 19.44 -19.90
N MET A 847 18.24 20.73 -19.74
CA MET A 847 18.21 21.69 -20.86
C MET A 847 19.33 21.41 -21.87
N MET A 848 20.52 21.03 -21.42
CA MET A 848 21.62 20.63 -22.29
C MET A 848 21.33 19.35 -23.07
N GLY A 849 20.63 18.38 -22.47
CA GLY A 849 20.15 17.18 -23.15
C GLY A 849 19.22 17.49 -24.33
N CYS A 850 18.54 18.64 -24.29
CA CYS A 850 17.71 19.14 -25.39
C CYS A 850 18.48 20.05 -26.38
N GLY A 851 19.81 20.20 -26.22
CA GLY A 851 20.64 21.07 -27.04
C GLY A 851 20.67 22.54 -26.61
N ILE A 852 20.02 22.91 -25.50
CA ILE A 852 19.98 24.27 -24.95
C ILE A 852 21.23 24.47 -24.07
N LYS A 853 22.35 24.88 -24.69
CA LYS A 853 23.65 25.01 -24.01
C LYS A 853 23.92 26.42 -23.47
N ASP A 854 23.27 27.43 -24.02
CA ASP A 854 23.44 28.80 -23.58
C ASP A 854 22.76 29.01 -22.21
N THR A 855 23.57 29.33 -21.20
CA THR A 855 23.10 29.54 -19.82
C THR A 855 22.17 30.76 -19.69
N GLU A 856 22.30 31.78 -20.54
CA GLU A 856 21.36 32.91 -20.53
C GLU A 856 19.98 32.48 -21.02
N LEU A 857 19.93 31.69 -22.10
CA LEU A 857 18.70 31.07 -22.58
C LEU A 857 18.10 30.11 -21.54
N GLN A 858 18.90 29.30 -20.86
CA GLN A 858 18.42 28.43 -19.77
C GLN A 858 17.74 29.24 -18.67
N ARG A 859 18.37 30.33 -18.20
CA ARG A 859 17.79 31.25 -17.19
C ARG A 859 16.50 31.88 -17.68
N ALA A 860 16.44 32.28 -18.95
CA ALA A 860 15.25 32.88 -19.55
C ALA A 860 14.09 31.86 -19.66
N ILE A 861 14.38 30.59 -19.92
CA ILE A 861 13.36 29.51 -19.94
C ILE A 861 12.81 29.26 -18.53
N THR A 862 13.70 29.16 -17.53
CA THR A 862 13.27 29.02 -16.13
C THR A 862 12.41 30.21 -15.69
N ALA A 863 12.79 31.42 -16.09
CA ALA A 863 11.99 32.62 -15.83
C ALA A 863 10.59 32.53 -16.41
N GLU A 864 10.45 32.11 -17.67
CA GLU A 864 9.17 31.97 -18.35
C GLU A 864 8.26 30.96 -17.63
N ILE A 865 8.78 29.83 -17.14
CA ILE A 865 8.01 28.84 -16.36
C ILE A 865 7.49 29.44 -15.06
N ILE A 866 8.38 30.06 -14.26
CA ILE A 866 8.02 30.57 -12.93
C ILE A 866 7.08 31.78 -13.03
N GLU A 867 7.25 32.63 -14.03
CA GLU A 867 6.37 33.78 -14.25
C GLU A 867 4.95 33.36 -14.63
N ARG A 868 4.80 32.34 -15.49
CA ARG A 868 3.47 31.78 -15.85
C ARG A 868 2.78 31.18 -14.62
N PHE A 869 3.51 30.39 -13.84
CA PHE A 869 2.97 29.80 -12.61
C PHE A 869 2.54 30.89 -11.61
N SER A 870 3.40 31.87 -11.36
CA SER A 870 3.14 32.99 -10.44
C SER A 870 1.95 33.83 -10.89
N ALA A 871 1.78 34.06 -12.20
CA ALA A 871 0.63 34.78 -12.73
C ALA A 871 -0.69 34.05 -12.42
N ARG A 872 -0.71 32.72 -12.53
CA ARG A 872 -1.90 31.91 -12.22
C ARG A 872 -2.22 31.89 -10.73
N LEU A 873 -1.21 31.83 -9.86
CA LEU A 873 -1.43 31.94 -8.41
C LEU A 873 -1.92 33.34 -7.99
N ARG A 874 -1.37 34.41 -8.59
CA ARG A 874 -1.83 35.77 -8.29
C ARG A 874 -3.30 35.99 -8.63
N ALA A 875 -3.82 35.30 -9.66
CA ALA A 875 -5.24 35.41 -10.03
C ALA A 875 -6.21 35.02 -8.91
N PHE A 876 -5.79 34.15 -7.97
CA PHE A 876 -6.61 33.78 -6.80
C PHE A 876 -6.92 34.95 -5.86
N GLU A 877 -6.16 36.05 -5.90
CA GLU A 877 -6.51 37.24 -5.11
C GLU A 877 -7.85 37.87 -5.55
N ALA A 878 -8.21 37.72 -6.83
CA ALA A 878 -9.52 38.13 -7.33
C ALA A 878 -10.61 37.10 -6.97
N ASP A 879 -10.31 35.81 -7.15
CA ASP A 879 -11.27 34.72 -6.93
C ASP A 879 -11.65 34.56 -5.44
N TYR A 880 -10.72 34.85 -4.53
CA TYR A 880 -10.89 34.72 -3.08
C TYR A 880 -10.58 36.05 -2.37
N ALA A 881 -11.18 37.12 -2.88
CA ALA A 881 -10.97 38.48 -2.41
C ALA A 881 -11.13 38.60 -0.88
N GLY A 882 -10.06 39.06 -0.23
CA GLY A 882 -10.01 39.26 1.21
C GLY A 882 -9.65 38.02 2.03
N ASN A 883 -9.53 36.84 1.44
CA ASN A 883 -9.08 35.62 2.11
C ASN A 883 -7.72 35.13 1.60
N PHE A 884 -7.51 35.13 0.29
CA PHE A 884 -6.24 34.72 -0.32
C PHE A 884 -5.36 35.93 -0.62
N HIS A 885 -4.08 35.79 -0.30
CA HIS A 885 -3.07 36.83 -0.46
C HIS A 885 -1.83 36.24 -1.11
N PHE A 886 -1.57 36.65 -2.36
CA PHE A 886 -0.37 36.24 -3.07
C PHE A 886 0.85 36.99 -2.52
N VAL A 887 1.92 36.24 -2.27
CA VAL A 887 3.23 36.77 -1.89
C VAL A 887 4.14 36.69 -3.11
N ASP A 888 4.44 37.85 -3.69
CA ASP A 888 5.26 37.93 -4.89
C ASP A 888 6.76 37.89 -4.54
N CYS A 889 7.36 36.72 -4.78
CA CYS A 889 8.78 36.48 -4.57
C CYS A 889 9.61 36.59 -5.85
N LEU A 890 9.01 36.94 -7.00
CA LEU A 890 9.77 37.15 -8.24
C LEU A 890 10.78 38.29 -8.04
N GLY A 891 12.05 38.00 -8.31
CA GLY A 891 13.18 38.91 -8.11
C GLY A 891 13.53 39.21 -6.65
N ALA A 892 13.00 38.48 -5.67
CA ALA A 892 13.34 38.67 -4.27
C ALA A 892 14.79 38.23 -3.97
N VAL A 893 15.18 37.06 -4.48
CA VAL A 893 16.55 36.52 -4.37
C VAL A 893 17.44 37.27 -5.35
N GLY A 894 16.95 37.43 -6.58
CA GLY A 894 17.62 38.15 -7.66
C GLY A 894 18.71 37.33 -8.35
N PRO A 895 19.30 37.88 -9.44
CA PRO A 895 20.25 37.16 -10.28
C PRO A 895 21.69 37.20 -9.73
N VAL A 896 21.85 36.93 -8.43
CA VAL A 896 23.14 36.97 -7.73
C VAL A 896 23.48 35.57 -7.27
N ARG A 897 24.52 34.94 -7.84
CA ARG A 897 24.88 33.54 -7.59
C ARG A 897 25.06 33.21 -6.11
N GLU A 898 25.60 34.13 -5.33
CA GLU A 898 25.88 33.99 -3.90
C GLU A 898 24.59 33.94 -3.04
N ARG A 899 23.48 34.43 -3.60
CA ARG A 899 22.15 34.34 -2.98
C ARG A 899 21.42 33.04 -3.27
N TRP A 900 22.02 32.18 -4.10
CA TRP A 900 21.52 30.84 -4.42
C TRP A 900 22.44 29.80 -3.80
N TYR A 901 21.86 28.88 -3.02
CA TYR A 901 22.58 27.75 -2.47
C TYR A 901 22.84 26.71 -3.57
N ASP A 902 21.78 26.36 -4.30
CA ASP A 902 21.82 25.49 -5.48
C ASP A 902 20.99 26.08 -6.64
N GLU A 903 20.71 25.32 -7.70
CA GLU A 903 19.96 25.82 -8.87
C GLU A 903 18.50 26.21 -8.57
N LEU A 904 17.94 25.72 -7.46
CA LEU A 904 16.51 25.81 -7.11
C LEU A 904 16.27 26.47 -5.76
N HIS A 905 17.23 26.41 -4.84
CA HIS A 905 17.09 26.86 -3.45
C HIS A 905 17.96 28.09 -3.17
N PRO A 906 17.37 29.16 -2.59
CA PRO A 906 18.12 30.31 -2.08
C PRO A 906 19.10 29.93 -0.96
N SER A 907 20.15 30.73 -0.77
CA SER A 907 20.96 30.70 0.46
C SER A 907 20.25 31.41 1.61
N ASP A 908 20.81 31.40 2.82
CA ASP A 908 20.26 32.12 3.98
C ASP A 908 19.91 33.58 3.66
N ALA A 909 20.81 34.28 2.96
CA ALA A 909 20.58 35.66 2.53
C ALA A 909 19.42 35.76 1.53
N GLY A 910 19.27 34.79 0.63
CA GLY A 910 18.17 34.74 -0.33
C GLY A 910 16.82 34.41 0.33
N PHE A 911 16.77 33.44 1.23
CA PHE A 911 15.57 33.11 2.00
C PHE A 911 15.15 34.24 2.95
N ALA A 912 16.09 35.02 3.47
CA ALA A 912 15.79 36.22 4.24
C ALA A 912 15.00 37.27 3.41
N GLU A 913 15.34 37.44 2.13
CA GLU A 913 14.61 38.33 1.20
C GLU A 913 13.21 37.79 0.89
N VAL A 914 13.07 36.47 0.69
CA VAL A 914 11.75 35.81 0.54
C VAL A 914 10.89 36.03 1.80
N ALA A 915 11.45 35.80 2.99
CA ALA A 915 10.76 36.04 4.25
C ALA A 915 10.37 37.52 4.42
N GLN A 916 11.18 38.47 3.91
CA GLN A 916 10.84 39.89 3.93
C GLN A 916 9.59 40.20 3.09
N ARG A 917 9.39 39.53 1.95
CA ARG A 917 8.14 39.63 1.16
C ARG A 917 6.93 39.13 1.95
N PHE A 918 7.07 38.00 2.64
CA PHE A 918 6.04 37.51 3.55
C PHE A 918 5.71 38.49 4.67
N ARG A 919 6.71 39.06 5.36
CA ARG A 919 6.49 40.05 6.43
C ARG A 919 5.71 41.27 5.93
N GLN A 920 6.10 41.81 4.78
CA GLN A 920 5.41 42.95 4.16
C GLN A 920 3.94 42.60 3.86
N ARG A 921 3.69 41.42 3.27
CA ARG A 921 2.33 41.00 2.92
C ARG A 921 1.49 40.74 4.15
N ILE A 922 2.00 40.00 5.13
CA ILE A 922 1.31 39.72 6.40
C ILE A 922 0.97 41.02 7.12
N ARG A 923 1.92 41.97 7.25
CA ARG A 923 1.63 43.27 7.87
C ARG A 923 0.57 44.06 7.12
N SER A 924 0.57 44.02 5.79
CA SER A 924 -0.46 44.72 4.99
C SER A 924 -1.88 44.16 5.19
N VAL A 925 -2.01 42.91 5.62
CA VAL A 925 -3.30 42.20 5.74
C VAL A 925 -3.76 42.07 7.20
N LEU A 926 -2.83 41.76 8.12
CA LEU A 926 -3.11 41.42 9.52
C LEU A 926 -2.48 42.39 10.52
N GLY A 927 -1.59 43.29 10.08
CA GLY A 927 -0.79 44.17 10.94
C GLY A 927 -1.45 45.49 11.34
N GLY A 928 -2.76 45.49 11.56
CA GLY A 928 -3.50 46.62 12.13
C GLY A 928 -3.25 46.79 13.62
#